data_AF-A0A969WKN2-F1
#
_entry.id   AF-A0A969WKN2-F1
#
_cell.length_a   1.000
_cell.length_b   1.000
_cell.length_c   1.000
_cell.angle_alpha   90.00
_cell.angle_beta   90.00
_cell.angle_gamma   90.00
#
_symmetry.space_group_name_H-M   'P 1'
#
loop_
_entity.id
_entity.type
_entity.pdbx_description
1 polymer ?
#
loop_
_entity_poly.entity_id
_entity_poly.type
_entity_poly.pdbx_seq_one_letter_code
_entity_poly.pdbx_strand_id
1 'polypeptide(L)'
;MFEKKNPAELEKQIEKANKTSEYIQTVMKLWFPDINNHSLWTDKDQFKKIVVKGCWPLHPLSTWILYKMSSVGKTLQQRSAFSFIANIFDAYGDVKWPTGKIILPVELCNEDMVNEFLLSEEYGQQGATAHAYESVIQKYQHELSREQNVLLKAVLLSSKIGFKIESREEYLEMLSLFSGVDMPIVKKEVSQLEAEFAVLEWNEVLNRFDIAGDSVPRKTFIAYLKREADKIDSGTKAEIFSQNYKKWSEKEMFNTDFGPDNDIPTKEWNYNISCASLSLLESQIDYVLHTWINSRGVDEAKGQIIYCYVGPESDIETVKDLAEKKLRSSMEKKKIDLEIGAPVAIILLHDTDGSLGQKVAENLVLANRLGEEEKKKYKNFISDRQNSLEQEMDNLFSQLERQRNIVFATRKDIKEGRIRGMLYDLFDIIYDQRIPFPFDGFSTARGNAAKDCQLFTKELFLGRLDKEWIVAQSQQQRNRAYQVFDESWGILGKDGSIRINPKNEMVMKIIGMLDSKLLPADSGSRGTEMSLGTIVRNLCAPPYGCNLASAGLLLALFIGKRRDEINIIMDEEPIGFDKWLQKALSRRFFELSVLDSSFLKRIDKKDLSQWESFLEEWEDKKQLQSKYEYLIKAENLRKRINIPQQLHYKYKHLQKQSEDAIKKLEDHENKINEALEKVDKGLARGDIGKILSGGAELIDLLEEMNGEKEVWDNKQFEEINGNIKEVKTSIKTNFEQWVSQLSVASEGEVEQLKHKTLKTALNLEKLGFPEKQELLDKRINQLTKDIRRIENINRIVFNIKNMVKSNTITDNTTFSTLNSWIEQTEKFEQTLKLAEQKVSILDTDTGDAARALEKFKQACQEQKSKYKERMRKIFDIQNLSDSSHIGFWREEIAA
;
A
#
# COMPACT_ATOMS: atom_id res chain seq x y z
N MET A 1 42.61 72.09 2.59
CA MET A 1 42.16 72.15 4.01
C MET A 1 41.77 70.76 4.55
N PHE A 2 41.00 69.96 3.80
CA PHE A 2 40.50 68.63 4.22
C PHE A 2 41.54 67.52 4.34
N GLU A 3 42.78 67.74 3.88
CA GLU A 3 43.91 66.79 4.01
C GLU A 3 44.50 66.69 5.44
N LYS A 4 43.98 67.47 6.41
CA LYS A 4 44.35 67.43 7.85
C LYS A 4 45.85 67.60 8.14
N LYS A 5 46.58 68.25 7.23
CA LYS A 5 48.03 68.51 7.34
C LYS A 5 48.42 69.45 8.51
N ASN A 6 47.47 70.21 9.06
CA ASN A 6 47.68 71.08 10.23
C ASN A 6 46.75 70.69 11.40
N PRO A 7 47.24 69.92 12.38
CA PRO A 7 46.44 69.47 13.52
C PRO A 7 45.90 70.60 14.42
N ALA A 8 46.64 71.71 14.56
CA ALA A 8 46.23 72.83 15.41
C ALA A 8 45.04 73.60 14.83
N GLU A 9 45.02 73.77 13.51
CA GLU A 9 43.87 74.37 12.82
C GLU A 9 42.65 73.45 12.87
N LEU A 10 42.83 72.12 12.76
CA LEU A 10 41.74 71.17 12.93
C LEU A 10 41.11 71.25 14.34
N GLU A 11 41.93 71.36 15.39
CA GLU A 11 41.40 71.48 16.76
C GLU A 11 40.60 72.76 16.94
N LYS A 12 41.09 73.88 16.42
CA LYS A 12 40.40 75.17 16.42
C LYS A 12 39.06 75.13 15.67
N GLN A 13 38.97 74.37 14.58
CA GLN A 13 37.73 74.17 13.82
C GLN A 13 36.71 73.36 14.63
N ILE A 14 37.15 72.34 15.35
CA ILE A 14 36.29 71.49 16.19
C ILE A 14 35.81 72.25 17.43
N GLU A 15 36.68 73.01 18.10
CA GLU A 15 36.34 73.81 19.29
C GLU A 15 35.32 74.91 18.99
N LYS A 16 35.34 75.46 17.77
CA LYS A 16 34.40 76.50 17.33
C LYS A 16 33.10 75.95 16.73
N ALA A 17 32.90 74.64 16.70
CA ALA A 17 31.62 74.06 16.29
C ALA A 17 30.52 74.40 17.32
N ASN A 18 29.29 74.60 16.86
CA ASN A 18 28.16 75.05 17.70
C ASN A 18 27.86 74.18 18.92
N LYS A 19 28.19 72.89 18.88
CA LYS A 19 27.91 71.91 19.95
C LYS A 19 29.15 71.07 20.24
N THR A 20 29.37 70.77 21.52
CA THR A 20 30.52 69.97 21.96
C THR A 20 30.38 68.50 21.52
N SER A 21 31.51 67.85 21.28
CA SER A 21 31.56 66.43 20.90
C SER A 21 30.91 65.51 21.93
N GLU A 22 31.05 65.84 23.21
CA GLU A 22 30.53 65.08 24.35
C GLU A 22 29.00 65.12 24.39
N TYR A 23 28.42 66.28 24.11
CA TYR A 23 26.97 66.43 24.03
C TYR A 23 26.41 65.65 22.82
N ILE A 24 27.03 65.78 21.63
CA ILE A 24 26.61 65.05 20.43
C ILE A 24 26.68 63.54 20.65
N GLN A 25 27.75 63.04 21.29
CA GLN A 25 27.87 61.62 21.61
C GLN A 25 26.76 61.14 22.56
N THR A 26 26.40 61.97 23.54
CA THR A 26 25.35 61.63 24.52
C THR A 26 23.99 61.48 23.86
N VAL A 27 23.58 62.44 23.04
CA VAL A 27 22.29 62.36 22.32
C VAL A 27 22.27 61.23 21.29
N MET A 28 23.40 60.96 20.61
CA MET A 28 23.49 59.83 19.66
C MET A 28 23.31 58.46 20.33
N LYS A 29 23.80 58.27 21.56
CA LYS A 29 23.59 57.03 22.34
C LYS A 29 22.12 56.82 22.71
N LEU A 30 21.40 57.91 22.99
CA LEU A 30 19.98 57.89 23.30
C LEU A 30 19.17 57.57 22.04
N TRP A 31 19.40 58.33 20.97
CA TRP A 31 18.62 58.23 19.74
C TRP A 31 18.87 56.94 18.94
N PHE A 32 20.07 56.36 19.07
CA PHE A 32 20.46 55.15 18.35
C PHE A 32 21.01 54.10 19.31
N PRO A 33 20.17 53.27 19.93
CA PRO A 33 20.67 52.25 20.86
C PRO A 33 21.66 51.26 20.22
N ASP A 34 21.58 51.05 18.90
CA ASP A 34 22.52 50.20 18.15
C ASP A 34 23.98 50.69 18.24
N ILE A 35 24.19 52.00 18.45
CA ILE A 35 25.52 52.57 18.67
C ILE A 35 26.17 51.95 19.92
N ASN A 36 25.39 51.53 20.92
CA ASN A 36 25.92 50.94 22.14
C ASN A 36 26.62 49.60 21.91
N ASN A 37 26.36 48.94 20.77
CA ASN A 37 27.02 47.69 20.39
C ASN A 37 28.39 47.92 19.72
N HIS A 38 28.78 49.17 19.47
CA HIS A 38 30.02 49.52 18.78
C HIS A 38 30.90 50.43 19.66
N SER A 39 32.07 49.91 20.08
CA SER A 39 33.04 50.62 20.94
C SER A 39 33.48 51.97 20.37
N LEU A 40 33.61 52.07 19.04
CA LEU A 40 33.96 53.29 18.30
C LEU A 40 33.09 54.50 18.66
N TRP A 41 31.79 54.25 18.89
CA TRP A 41 30.81 55.30 19.11
C TRP A 41 30.54 55.54 20.60
N THR A 42 30.89 54.58 21.47
CA THR A 42 30.63 54.65 22.91
C THR A 42 31.80 55.16 23.74
N ASP A 43 33.03 54.83 23.34
CA ASP A 43 34.24 55.31 24.00
C ASP A 43 34.52 56.77 23.63
N LYS A 44 34.76 57.63 24.63
CA LYS A 44 34.90 59.08 24.43
C LYS A 44 36.14 59.42 23.60
N ASP A 45 37.24 58.73 23.85
CA ASP A 45 38.52 59.00 23.19
C ASP A 45 38.52 58.50 21.75
N GLN A 46 37.97 57.30 21.49
CA GLN A 46 37.79 56.77 20.14
C GLN A 46 36.82 57.61 19.33
N PHE A 47 35.68 58.02 19.90
CA PHE A 47 34.71 58.88 19.22
C PHE A 47 35.36 60.22 18.81
N LYS A 48 36.07 60.88 19.74
CA LYS A 48 36.76 62.13 19.44
C LYS A 48 37.88 61.96 18.40
N LYS A 49 38.68 60.90 18.52
CA LYS A 49 39.82 60.64 17.62
C LYS A 49 39.39 60.23 16.21
N ILE A 50 38.43 59.32 16.09
CA ILE A 50 38.11 58.66 14.83
C ILE A 50 36.88 59.32 14.18
N VAL A 51 35.80 59.55 14.93
CA VAL A 51 34.57 60.12 14.35
C VAL A 51 34.71 61.64 14.19
N VAL A 52 35.07 62.37 15.26
CA VAL A 52 35.14 63.84 15.21
C VAL A 52 36.34 64.31 14.41
N LYS A 53 37.57 63.90 14.77
CA LYS A 53 38.79 64.31 14.04
C LYS A 53 38.99 63.53 12.74
N GLY A 54 38.74 62.21 12.76
CA GLY A 54 38.98 61.34 11.62
C GLY A 54 37.97 61.49 10.47
N CYS A 55 36.70 61.87 10.75
CA CYS A 55 35.70 62.13 9.71
C CYS A 55 35.43 63.63 9.44
N TRP A 56 36.13 64.55 10.12
CA TRP A 56 36.07 65.99 9.79
C TRP A 56 36.28 66.23 8.28
N PRO A 57 35.45 67.06 7.61
CA PRO A 57 34.50 68.04 8.16
C PRO A 57 33.07 67.53 8.41
N LEU A 58 32.81 66.23 8.39
CA LEU A 58 31.45 65.70 8.63
C LEU A 58 31.02 65.88 10.09
N HIS A 59 29.77 66.29 10.31
CA HIS A 59 29.13 66.16 11.61
C HIS A 59 29.07 64.66 12.01
N PRO A 60 29.22 64.29 13.30
CA PRO A 60 29.11 62.89 13.72
C PRO A 60 27.81 62.20 13.28
N LEU A 61 26.67 62.90 13.39
CA LEU A 61 25.39 62.46 12.81
C LEU A 61 25.49 62.19 11.30
N SER A 62 26.05 63.10 10.49
CA SER A 62 26.26 62.90 9.04
C SER A 62 27.06 61.63 8.74
N THR A 63 28.09 61.35 9.55
CA THR A 63 28.90 60.13 9.44
C THR A 63 28.06 58.88 9.74
N TRP A 64 27.23 58.93 10.77
CA TRP A 64 26.33 57.85 11.15
C TRP A 64 25.26 57.56 10.10
N ILE A 65 24.69 58.61 9.50
CA ILE A 65 23.69 58.52 8.43
C ILE A 65 24.26 57.75 7.23
N LEU A 66 25.45 58.13 6.77
CA LEU A 66 26.13 57.46 5.65
C LEU A 66 26.42 55.99 5.98
N TYR A 67 26.83 55.69 7.21
CA TYR A 67 27.00 54.32 7.67
C TYR A 67 25.69 53.54 7.66
N LYS A 68 24.61 54.07 8.23
CA LYS A 68 23.30 53.38 8.30
C LYS A 68 22.71 53.12 6.92
N MET A 69 22.79 54.10 6.02
CA MET A 69 22.28 53.96 4.65
C MET A 69 23.09 52.96 3.79
N SER A 70 24.37 52.74 4.11
CA SER A 70 25.24 51.79 3.38
C SER A 70 25.31 50.38 3.98
N SER A 71 25.25 50.25 5.31
CA SER A 71 25.42 48.97 6.02
C SER A 71 24.13 48.17 6.19
N VAL A 72 22.96 48.84 6.21
CA VAL A 72 21.64 48.20 6.41
C VAL A 72 20.92 47.90 5.08
N GLY A 73 21.56 48.20 3.95
CA GLY A 73 21.32 47.53 2.65
C GLY A 73 19.95 47.69 1.99
N LYS A 74 19.16 48.74 2.28
CA LYS A 74 17.83 48.93 1.65
C LYS A 74 17.58 50.30 1.03
N THR A 75 18.33 51.32 1.40
CA THR A 75 17.97 52.72 1.10
C THR A 75 18.74 53.31 -0.09
N LEU A 76 19.98 52.84 -0.35
CA LEU A 76 20.78 53.25 -1.52
C LEU A 76 20.80 52.08 -2.52
N GLN A 77 20.17 52.27 -3.67
CA GLN A 77 19.98 51.25 -4.71
C GLN A 77 21.00 51.41 -5.85
N GLN A 78 21.25 52.64 -6.31
CA GLN A 78 22.07 52.87 -7.50
C GLN A 78 23.42 53.54 -7.20
N ARG A 79 23.53 54.28 -6.10
CA ARG A 79 24.73 55.07 -5.75
C ARG A 79 25.34 54.66 -4.41
N SER A 80 26.66 54.86 -4.29
CA SER A 80 27.38 54.61 -3.04
C SER A 80 27.34 55.81 -2.08
N ALA A 81 27.52 55.57 -0.78
CA ALA A 81 27.66 56.64 0.21
C ALA A 81 28.79 57.63 -0.15
N PHE A 82 29.88 57.15 -0.76
CA PHE A 82 31.00 57.98 -1.21
C PHE A 82 30.62 58.94 -2.34
N SER A 83 29.67 58.57 -3.20
CA SER A 83 29.20 59.42 -4.30
C SER A 83 28.54 60.71 -3.77
N PHE A 84 27.78 60.62 -2.68
CA PHE A 84 27.17 61.80 -2.04
C PHE A 84 28.20 62.72 -1.39
N ILE A 85 29.23 62.13 -0.77
CA ILE A 85 30.33 62.89 -0.16
C ILE A 85 31.12 63.65 -1.25
N ALA A 86 31.41 63.01 -2.38
CA ALA A 86 32.11 63.63 -3.50
C ALA A 86 31.36 64.87 -4.02
N ASN A 87 30.05 64.75 -4.27
CA ASN A 87 29.22 65.85 -4.75
C ASN A 87 29.24 67.07 -3.80
N ILE A 88 29.30 66.84 -2.49
CA ILE A 88 29.38 67.94 -1.51
C ILE A 88 30.77 68.57 -1.53
N PHE A 89 31.83 67.78 -1.58
CA PHE A 89 33.18 68.33 -1.65
C PHE A 89 33.40 69.13 -2.94
N ASP A 90 32.85 68.68 -4.06
CA ASP A 90 32.87 69.43 -5.32
C ASP A 90 32.11 70.76 -5.20
N ALA A 91 30.94 70.76 -4.55
CA ALA A 91 30.16 71.98 -4.30
C ALA A 91 30.88 73.00 -3.40
N TYR A 92 31.84 72.55 -2.59
CA TYR A 92 32.64 73.39 -1.70
C TYR A 92 34.08 73.61 -2.17
N GLY A 93 34.47 73.10 -3.35
CA GLY A 93 35.85 73.10 -3.85
C GLY A 93 36.48 74.49 -3.96
N ASP A 94 35.69 75.50 -4.32
CA ASP A 94 36.13 76.88 -4.56
C ASP A 94 35.73 77.88 -3.45
N VAL A 95 35.13 77.40 -2.36
CA VAL A 95 34.57 78.26 -1.29
C VAL A 95 35.49 78.28 -0.07
N LYS A 96 35.72 79.48 0.51
CA LYS A 96 36.45 79.61 1.77
C LYS A 96 35.65 78.97 2.92
N TRP A 97 36.17 77.89 3.48
CA TRP A 97 35.53 77.15 4.59
C TRP A 97 35.45 78.01 5.86
N PRO A 98 34.24 78.33 6.37
CA PRO A 98 34.08 79.13 7.59
C PRO A 98 34.62 78.41 8.82
N THR A 99 35.15 79.18 9.79
CA THR A 99 35.63 78.58 11.04
C THR A 99 34.47 78.00 11.86
N GLY A 100 34.58 76.73 12.27
CA GLY A 100 33.53 76.03 13.03
C GLY A 100 32.48 75.34 12.16
N LYS A 101 32.55 75.49 10.83
CA LYS A 101 31.62 74.85 9.90
C LYS A 101 31.90 73.34 9.81
N ILE A 102 30.82 72.58 9.89
CA ILE A 102 30.74 71.13 9.69
C ILE A 102 29.62 70.82 8.69
N ILE A 103 29.75 69.71 7.98
CA ILE A 103 28.74 69.23 7.03
C ILE A 103 27.64 68.53 7.82
N LEU A 104 26.47 69.14 7.83
CA LEU A 104 25.29 68.68 8.56
C LEU A 104 24.53 67.60 7.79
N PRO A 105 23.71 66.78 8.48
CA PRO A 105 22.88 65.76 7.87
C PRO A 105 22.07 66.21 6.65
N VAL A 106 21.39 67.34 6.76
CA VAL A 106 20.53 67.88 5.69
C VAL A 106 21.31 68.25 4.42
N GLU A 107 22.60 68.55 4.56
CA GLU A 107 23.48 68.89 3.42
C GLU A 107 23.82 67.63 2.59
N LEU A 108 23.69 66.43 3.18
CA LEU A 108 23.78 65.16 2.46
C LEU A 108 22.52 64.83 1.65
N CYS A 109 21.36 65.40 2.04
CA CYS A 109 20.08 65.18 1.37
C CYS A 109 19.89 66.13 0.18
N ASN A 110 20.64 65.86 -0.89
CA ASN A 110 20.48 66.49 -2.19
C ASN A 110 19.43 65.74 -3.04
N GLU A 111 19.13 66.27 -4.24
CA GLU A 111 18.14 65.66 -5.15
C GLU A 111 18.47 64.21 -5.50
N ASP A 112 19.75 63.90 -5.70
CA ASP A 112 20.21 62.53 -5.95
C ASP A 112 19.83 61.58 -4.81
N MET A 113 19.96 62.03 -3.54
CA MET A 113 19.61 61.20 -2.38
C MET A 113 18.09 61.06 -2.22
N VAL A 114 17.33 62.11 -2.55
CA VAL A 114 15.86 62.03 -2.56
C VAL A 114 15.38 61.02 -3.62
N ASN A 115 16.01 60.99 -4.80
CA ASN A 115 15.69 60.02 -5.86
C ASN A 115 15.97 58.57 -5.44
N GLU A 116 17.06 58.30 -4.71
CA GLU A 116 17.30 56.97 -4.11
C GLU A 116 16.18 56.57 -3.14
N PHE A 117 15.67 57.52 -2.35
CA PHE A 117 14.55 57.26 -1.44
C PHE A 117 13.26 56.96 -2.21
N LEU A 118 12.94 57.71 -3.27
CA LEU A 118 11.77 57.46 -4.12
C LEU A 118 11.82 56.06 -4.74
N LEU A 119 12.96 55.67 -5.32
CA LEU A 119 13.16 54.33 -5.87
C LEU A 119 12.98 53.24 -4.80
N SER A 120 13.53 53.43 -3.60
CA SER A 120 13.35 52.48 -2.49
C SER A 120 11.87 52.31 -2.07
N GLU A 121 11.05 53.36 -2.21
CA GLU A 121 9.63 53.32 -1.89
C GLU A 121 8.79 52.62 -2.96
N GLU A 122 9.11 52.78 -4.26
CA GLU A 122 8.42 52.10 -5.36
C GLU A 122 8.50 50.57 -5.28
N TYR A 123 9.62 50.04 -4.75
CA TYR A 123 9.79 48.61 -4.46
C TYR A 123 9.14 48.16 -3.14
N GLY A 124 8.37 49.02 -2.47
CA GLY A 124 7.60 48.73 -1.27
C GLY A 124 8.42 48.59 0.01
N GLN A 125 9.68 49.06 0.02
CA GLN A 125 10.61 48.69 1.10
C GLN A 125 10.67 49.68 2.27
N GLN A 126 10.20 50.94 2.14
CA GLN A 126 10.36 51.98 3.19
C GLN A 126 9.28 53.10 3.22
N GLY A 127 7.99 52.75 3.12
CA GLY A 127 6.89 53.72 3.24
C GLY A 127 6.72 54.64 2.03
N ALA A 128 6.10 55.82 2.21
CA ALA A 128 5.81 56.79 1.12
C ALA A 128 6.23 58.24 1.49
N THR A 129 7.21 58.39 2.40
CA THR A 129 7.61 59.69 2.96
C THR A 129 8.41 60.53 1.96
N ALA A 130 9.19 59.92 1.06
CA ALA A 130 9.91 60.64 0.01
C ALA A 130 8.95 61.17 -1.05
N HIS A 131 7.94 60.38 -1.45
CA HIS A 131 6.87 60.85 -2.33
C HIS A 131 6.06 62.00 -1.69
N ALA A 132 5.76 61.89 -0.40
CA ALA A 132 5.08 62.96 0.34
C ALA A 132 5.92 64.24 0.41
N TYR A 133 7.23 64.12 0.66
CA TYR A 133 8.16 65.25 0.63
C TYR A 133 8.22 65.91 -0.76
N GLU A 134 8.36 65.12 -1.83
CA GLU A 134 8.40 65.66 -3.20
C GLU A 134 7.12 66.42 -3.55
N SER A 135 5.95 65.85 -3.23
CA SER A 135 4.64 66.49 -3.42
C SER A 135 4.54 67.82 -2.69
N VAL A 136 4.99 67.89 -1.42
CA VAL A 136 4.99 69.14 -0.64
C VAL A 136 5.92 70.18 -1.24
N ILE A 137 7.13 69.80 -1.64
CA ILE A 137 8.10 70.71 -2.24
C ILE A 137 7.61 71.24 -3.58
N GLN A 138 7.03 70.40 -4.45
CA GLN A 138 6.47 70.84 -5.73
C GLN A 138 5.30 71.82 -5.56
N LYS A 139 4.45 71.58 -4.54
CA LYS A 139 3.25 72.38 -4.28
C LYS A 139 3.54 73.74 -3.66
N TYR A 140 4.48 73.80 -2.72
CA TYR A 140 4.77 75.01 -1.93
C TYR A 140 6.16 75.61 -2.18
N GLN A 141 6.82 75.26 -3.30
CA GLN A 141 8.20 75.63 -3.59
C GLN A 141 8.49 77.14 -3.43
N HIS A 142 7.53 77.99 -3.80
CA HIS A 142 7.67 79.45 -3.77
C HIS A 142 7.18 80.10 -2.46
N GLU A 143 6.52 79.34 -1.59
CA GLU A 143 5.94 79.82 -0.33
C GLU A 143 6.76 79.40 0.89
N LEU A 144 7.49 78.29 0.79
CA LEU A 144 8.32 77.77 1.89
C LEU A 144 9.58 78.62 2.10
N SER A 145 9.83 78.96 3.36
CA SER A 145 11.08 79.62 3.78
C SER A 145 12.29 78.68 3.61
N ARG A 146 13.50 79.25 3.65
CA ARG A 146 14.73 78.45 3.59
C ARG A 146 14.80 77.49 4.78
N GLU A 147 14.47 77.97 5.97
CA GLU A 147 14.46 77.21 7.21
C GLU A 147 13.44 76.08 7.15
N GLN A 148 12.22 76.34 6.64
CA GLN A 148 11.18 75.32 6.46
C GLN A 148 11.62 74.20 5.50
N ASN A 149 12.23 74.57 4.37
CA ASN A 149 12.76 73.59 3.41
C ASN A 149 13.83 72.68 4.03
N VAL A 150 14.74 73.25 4.82
CA VAL A 150 15.78 72.47 5.50
C VAL A 150 15.19 71.58 6.59
N LEU A 151 14.17 72.03 7.31
CA LEU A 151 13.48 71.24 8.32
C LEU A 151 12.68 70.08 7.71
N LEU A 152 12.02 70.28 6.58
CA LEU A 152 11.35 69.19 5.85
C LEU A 152 12.34 68.11 5.40
N LYS A 153 13.55 68.50 4.94
CA LYS A 153 14.64 67.54 4.66
C LYS A 153 15.09 66.79 5.91
N ALA A 154 15.19 67.47 7.05
CA ALA A 154 15.56 66.83 8.31
C ALA A 154 14.51 65.79 8.74
N VAL A 155 13.22 66.09 8.57
CA VAL A 155 12.11 65.14 8.82
C VAL A 155 12.14 63.96 7.84
N LEU A 156 12.42 64.21 6.56
CA LEU A 156 12.59 63.14 5.58
C LEU A 156 13.73 62.20 5.99
N LEU A 157 14.91 62.74 6.31
CA LEU A 157 16.06 61.94 6.73
C LEU A 157 15.78 61.16 8.01
N SER A 158 15.13 61.77 9.01
CA SER A 158 14.85 61.07 10.26
C SER A 158 13.92 59.87 10.06
N SER A 159 12.96 59.97 9.14
CA SER A 159 12.06 58.86 8.79
C SER A 159 12.80 57.65 8.22
N LYS A 160 13.94 57.84 7.53
CA LYS A 160 14.72 56.79 6.88
C LYS A 160 15.77 56.13 7.78
N ILE A 161 16.16 56.80 8.87
CA ILE A 161 17.32 56.41 9.69
C ILE A 161 16.88 55.77 11.02
N GLY A 162 15.62 55.94 11.41
CA GLY A 162 15.00 55.17 12.49
C GLY A 162 15.45 55.60 13.88
N PHE A 163 15.12 56.83 14.25
CA PHE A 163 15.38 57.39 15.60
C PHE A 163 14.52 56.71 16.67
N LYS A 164 15.08 56.54 17.88
CA LYS A 164 14.30 56.30 19.10
C LYS A 164 14.21 57.59 19.89
N ILE A 165 13.05 58.23 19.80
CA ILE A 165 12.77 59.51 20.47
C ILE A 165 11.60 59.28 21.42
N GLU A 166 11.70 59.82 22.63
CA GLU A 166 10.72 59.60 23.70
C GLU A 166 9.74 60.76 23.83
N SER A 167 10.08 61.93 23.28
CA SER A 167 9.25 63.13 23.39
C SER A 167 9.29 64.05 22.16
N ARG A 168 8.26 64.88 22.02
CA ARG A 168 8.19 65.92 20.99
C ARG A 168 9.34 66.93 21.09
N GLU A 169 9.71 67.33 22.30
CA GLU A 169 10.80 68.30 22.52
C GLU A 169 12.15 67.74 22.04
N GLU A 170 12.42 66.46 22.34
CA GLU A 170 13.62 65.76 21.89
C GLU A 170 13.65 65.61 20.36
N TYR A 171 12.51 65.41 19.71
CA TYR A 171 12.43 65.40 18.25
C TYR A 171 12.82 66.76 17.64
N LEU A 172 12.38 67.87 18.24
CA LEU A 172 12.75 69.20 17.78
C LEU A 172 14.25 69.49 17.99
N GLU A 173 14.83 68.98 19.08
CA GLU A 173 16.29 69.03 19.33
C GLU A 173 17.07 68.26 18.25
N MET A 174 16.57 67.10 17.84
CA MET A 174 17.13 66.35 16.71
C MET A 174 17.06 67.15 15.41
N LEU A 175 15.92 67.76 15.09
CA LEU A 175 15.78 68.59 13.90
C LEU A 175 16.75 69.78 13.92
N SER A 176 16.99 70.39 15.08
CA SER A 176 17.98 71.46 15.25
C SER A 176 19.41 71.00 14.94
N LEU A 177 19.82 69.82 15.45
CA LEU A 177 21.15 69.27 15.15
C LEU A 177 21.32 68.81 13.69
N PHE A 178 20.24 68.34 13.07
CA PHE A 178 20.23 67.91 11.68
C PHE A 178 20.34 69.08 10.72
N SER A 179 19.63 70.16 11.01
CA SER A 179 19.49 71.34 10.15
C SER A 179 20.51 72.44 10.43
N GLY A 180 21.05 72.50 11.64
CA GLY A 180 21.85 73.62 12.13
C GLY A 180 21.02 74.86 12.47
N VAL A 181 19.68 74.76 12.47
CA VAL A 181 18.76 75.84 12.81
C VAL A 181 18.57 75.90 14.33
N ASP A 182 18.58 77.11 14.90
CA ASP A 182 18.43 77.29 16.34
C ASP A 182 17.03 76.88 16.85
N MET A 183 16.98 76.27 18.04
CA MET A 183 15.76 75.72 18.64
C MET A 183 14.53 76.65 18.64
N PRO A 184 14.63 77.96 18.95
CA PRO A 184 13.48 78.86 18.89
C PRO A 184 12.88 78.98 17.48
N ILE A 185 13.74 78.96 16.46
CA ILE A 185 13.33 79.01 15.05
C ILE A 185 12.72 77.66 14.65
N VAL A 186 13.34 76.54 15.03
CA VAL A 186 12.77 75.19 14.78
C VAL A 186 11.34 75.09 15.32
N LYS A 187 11.10 75.50 16.57
CA LYS A 187 9.76 75.49 17.17
C LYS A 187 8.76 76.31 16.36
N LYS A 188 9.13 77.55 16.00
CA LYS A 188 8.27 78.45 15.23
C LYS A 188 7.93 77.88 13.84
N GLU A 189 8.94 77.48 13.08
CA GLU A 189 8.78 77.06 11.69
C GLU A 189 8.10 75.68 11.60
N VAL A 190 8.35 74.75 12.53
CA VAL A 190 7.60 73.48 12.60
C VAL A 190 6.13 73.73 12.92
N SER A 191 5.81 74.66 13.83
CA SER A 191 4.41 75.04 14.09
C SER A 191 3.73 75.65 12.86
N GLN A 192 4.44 76.40 12.02
CA GLN A 192 3.89 76.91 10.76
C GLN A 192 3.68 75.78 9.74
N LEU A 193 4.62 74.85 9.61
CA LEU A 193 4.48 73.67 8.75
C LEU A 193 3.31 72.76 9.17
N GLU A 194 3.01 72.67 10.46
CA GLU A 194 1.88 71.91 11.01
C GLU A 194 0.55 72.64 10.90
N ALA A 195 0.49 73.94 11.23
CA ALA A 195 -0.77 74.68 11.35
C ALA A 195 -1.17 75.47 10.10
N GLU A 196 -0.21 76.07 9.40
CA GLU A 196 -0.47 76.97 8.26
C GLU A 196 -0.43 76.21 6.93
N PHE A 197 0.61 75.39 6.74
CA PHE A 197 0.75 74.57 5.53
C PHE A 197 0.09 73.19 5.65
N ALA A 198 -0.13 72.70 6.87
CA ALA A 198 -0.67 71.36 7.16
C ALA A 198 0.11 70.21 6.50
N VAL A 199 1.43 70.37 6.36
CA VAL A 199 2.33 69.41 5.70
C VAL A 199 3.10 68.52 6.67
N LEU A 200 3.02 68.78 7.97
CA LEU A 200 3.56 67.94 9.04
C LEU A 200 2.46 67.52 10.01
N GLU A 201 2.43 66.25 10.40
CA GLU A 201 1.55 65.72 11.46
C GLU A 201 2.40 65.02 12.53
N TRP A 202 2.14 65.31 13.81
CA TRP A 202 2.78 64.62 14.91
C TRP A 202 2.16 63.24 15.17
N ASN A 203 2.99 62.20 15.18
CA ASN A 203 2.59 60.83 15.45
C ASN A 203 2.92 60.46 16.90
N GLU A 204 1.91 60.48 17.78
CA GLU A 204 2.06 60.20 19.22
C GLU A 204 2.53 58.76 19.53
N VAL A 205 2.31 57.80 18.61
CA VAL A 205 2.73 56.40 18.82
C VAL A 205 4.19 56.20 18.46
N LEU A 206 4.66 56.90 17.42
CA LEU A 206 6.03 56.79 16.92
C LEU A 206 6.95 57.92 17.40
N ASN A 207 6.44 58.87 18.17
CA ASN A 207 7.12 60.07 18.64
C ASN A 207 7.92 60.79 17.54
N ARG A 208 7.28 61.02 16.39
CA ARG A 208 7.91 61.66 15.23
C ARG A 208 6.92 62.46 14.40
N PHE A 209 7.42 63.37 13.57
CA PHE A 209 6.62 64.02 12.53
C PHE A 209 6.59 63.15 11.27
N ASP A 210 5.41 62.96 10.71
CA ASP A 210 5.18 62.38 9.38
C ASP A 210 4.86 63.53 8.39
N ILE A 211 5.40 63.47 7.16
CA ILE A 211 5.11 64.45 6.11
C ILE A 211 3.79 64.10 5.44
N ALA A 212 2.83 65.02 5.45
CA ALA A 212 1.53 64.89 4.81
C ALA A 212 1.55 65.58 3.43
N GLY A 213 1.70 64.81 2.36
CA GLY A 213 1.49 65.27 0.97
C GLY A 213 0.00 65.20 0.56
N ASP A 214 -0.31 65.08 -0.73
CA ASP A 214 -1.70 64.88 -1.24
C ASP A 214 -2.33 63.50 -0.90
N SER A 215 -1.69 62.71 -0.04
CA SER A 215 -2.20 61.41 0.40
C SER A 215 -3.06 61.56 1.66
N VAL A 216 -4.12 60.75 1.76
CA VAL A 216 -5.02 60.76 2.92
C VAL A 216 -4.22 60.47 4.19
N PRO A 217 -4.29 61.30 5.25
CA PRO A 217 -3.53 61.08 6.47
C PRO A 217 -3.78 59.69 7.06
N ARG A 218 -2.73 59.06 7.58
CA ARG A 218 -2.81 57.73 8.22
C ARG A 218 -3.88 57.70 9.31
N LYS A 219 -4.02 58.80 10.06
CA LYS A 219 -5.05 58.96 11.10
C LYS A 219 -6.47 58.80 10.56
N THR A 220 -6.75 59.31 9.36
CA THR A 220 -8.04 59.18 8.68
C THR A 220 -8.31 57.74 8.28
N PHE A 221 -7.29 57.01 7.81
CA PHE A 221 -7.41 55.58 7.52
C PHE A 221 -7.70 54.76 8.78
N ILE A 222 -6.97 55.00 9.88
CA ILE A 222 -7.18 54.30 11.15
C ILE A 222 -8.58 54.61 11.72
N ALA A 223 -9.03 55.86 11.65
CA ALA A 223 -10.37 56.26 12.08
C ALA A 223 -11.46 55.59 11.23
N TYR A 224 -11.27 55.50 9.91
CA TYR A 224 -12.17 54.78 9.02
C TYR A 224 -12.23 53.29 9.39
N LEU A 225 -11.07 52.64 9.53
CA LEU A 225 -10.99 51.22 9.88
C LEU A 225 -11.69 50.92 11.22
N LYS A 226 -11.44 51.75 12.24
CA LYS A 226 -12.09 51.65 13.54
C LYS A 226 -13.61 51.78 13.41
N ARG A 227 -14.10 52.79 12.67
CA ARG A 227 -15.54 53.00 12.47
C ARG A 227 -16.21 51.81 11.77
N GLU A 228 -15.56 51.21 10.78
CA GLU A 228 -16.10 50.02 10.11
C GLU A 228 -16.07 48.78 11.02
N ALA A 229 -15.04 48.64 11.86
CA ALA A 229 -14.97 47.58 12.86
C ALA A 229 -16.02 47.74 13.98
N ASP A 230 -16.32 48.98 14.39
CA ASP A 230 -17.33 49.30 15.41
C ASP A 230 -18.77 48.97 14.97
N LYS A 231 -19.02 48.84 13.65
CA LYS A 231 -20.33 48.37 13.13
C LYS A 231 -20.58 46.88 13.35
N ILE A 232 -19.54 46.12 13.72
CA ILE A 232 -19.64 44.69 13.99
C ILE A 232 -19.99 44.52 15.47
N ASP A 233 -21.10 43.85 15.76
CA ASP A 233 -21.53 43.58 17.13
C ASP A 233 -20.61 42.54 17.82
N SER A 234 -20.69 42.46 19.15
CA SER A 234 -19.79 41.61 19.93
C SER A 234 -20.01 40.10 19.72
N GLY A 235 -21.25 39.69 19.44
CA GLY A 235 -21.56 38.31 19.06
C GLY A 235 -20.87 37.91 17.77
N THR A 236 -20.99 38.76 16.74
CA THR A 236 -20.28 38.56 15.46
C THR A 236 -18.77 38.58 15.64
N LYS A 237 -18.20 39.45 16.48
CA LYS A 237 -16.75 39.46 16.80
C LYS A 237 -16.28 38.11 17.36
N ALA A 238 -17.05 37.52 18.28
CA ALA A 238 -16.75 36.21 18.85
C ALA A 238 -16.80 35.07 17.81
N GLU A 239 -17.76 35.11 16.89
CA GLU A 239 -17.86 34.14 15.79
C GLU A 239 -16.67 34.24 14.83
N ILE A 240 -16.27 35.46 14.47
CA ILE A 240 -15.11 35.71 13.60
C ILE A 240 -13.85 35.13 14.23
N PHE A 241 -13.64 35.34 15.53
CA PHE A 241 -12.52 34.74 16.27
C PHE A 241 -12.53 33.22 16.16
N SER A 242 -13.67 32.58 16.47
CA SER A 242 -13.80 31.12 16.43
C SER A 242 -13.47 30.53 15.05
N GLN A 243 -13.90 31.19 13.98
CA GLN A 243 -13.74 30.67 12.61
C GLN A 243 -12.36 30.93 12.00
N ASN A 244 -11.71 32.04 12.35
CA ASN A 244 -10.55 32.53 11.60
C ASN A 244 -9.25 32.59 12.40
N TYR A 245 -9.30 32.74 13.72
CA TYR A 245 -8.12 33.07 14.52
C TYR A 245 -7.04 31.97 14.47
N LYS A 246 -7.43 30.69 14.47
CA LYS A 246 -6.50 29.57 14.29
C LYS A 246 -5.71 29.66 12.98
N LYS A 247 -6.37 30.08 11.89
CA LYS A 247 -5.73 30.25 10.57
C LYS A 247 -4.79 31.45 10.57
N TRP A 248 -5.18 32.56 11.21
CA TRP A 248 -4.36 33.78 11.26
C TRP A 248 -3.12 33.64 12.14
N SER A 249 -3.23 32.92 13.26
CA SER A 249 -2.10 32.72 14.18
C SER A 249 -1.13 31.61 13.75
N GLU A 250 -1.50 30.79 12.76
CA GLU A 250 -0.75 29.59 12.32
C GLU A 250 -0.44 28.60 13.47
N LYS A 251 -1.15 28.69 14.60
CA LYS A 251 -0.98 27.84 15.78
C LYS A 251 -1.89 26.63 15.69
N GLU A 252 -1.34 25.51 15.20
CA GLU A 252 -2.11 24.25 15.11
C GLU A 252 -1.98 23.36 16.35
N MET A 253 -0.81 23.39 17.00
CA MET A 253 -0.45 22.47 18.08
C MET A 253 0.32 23.20 19.19
N PHE A 254 0.07 22.79 20.44
CA PHE A 254 0.85 23.18 21.61
C PHE A 254 1.73 22.02 22.06
N ASN A 255 3.05 22.23 22.02
CA ASN A 255 4.02 21.19 22.33
C ASN A 255 4.28 21.05 23.83
N THR A 256 4.47 19.81 24.28
CA THR A 256 4.88 19.48 25.65
C THR A 256 6.09 18.56 25.66
N ASP A 257 6.83 18.57 26.78
CA ASP A 257 7.99 17.71 26.98
C ASP A 257 7.59 16.34 27.59
N PHE A 258 6.28 16.06 27.73
CA PHE A 258 5.72 14.89 28.40
C PHE A 258 6.17 13.56 27.78
N GLY A 259 6.15 13.42 26.46
CA GLY A 259 6.58 12.18 25.80
C GLY A 259 8.05 11.85 26.09
N PRO A 260 9.00 12.76 25.76
CA PRO A 260 10.42 12.60 26.06
C PRO A 260 10.73 12.32 27.54
N ASP A 261 10.10 13.05 28.48
CA ASP A 261 10.34 12.88 29.92
C ASP A 261 9.87 11.53 30.47
N ASN A 262 9.07 10.78 29.70
CA ASN A 262 8.53 9.48 30.07
C ASN A 262 9.00 8.34 29.15
N ASP A 263 10.12 8.53 28.44
CA ASP A 263 10.71 7.57 27.50
C ASP A 263 9.76 7.15 26.37
N ILE A 264 8.99 8.11 25.84
CA ILE A 264 8.06 7.90 24.71
C ILE A 264 8.41 8.91 23.59
N PRO A 265 9.28 8.54 22.63
CA PRO A 265 9.84 9.44 21.61
C PRO A 265 8.92 9.64 20.38
N THR A 266 7.61 9.52 20.58
CA THR A 266 6.55 9.67 19.57
C THR A 266 5.86 11.04 19.72
N LYS A 267 5.00 11.45 18.78
CA LYS A 267 4.51 12.85 18.67
C LYS A 267 3.12 13.08 19.26
N GLU A 268 2.45 12.05 19.75
CA GLU A 268 1.09 12.11 20.26
C GLU A 268 0.95 12.87 21.59
N TRP A 269 2.04 13.05 22.35
CA TRP A 269 2.02 13.73 23.65
C TRP A 269 2.08 15.26 23.52
N ASN A 270 1.19 15.81 22.71
CA ASN A 270 1.01 17.24 22.45
C ASN A 270 -0.49 17.57 22.42
N TYR A 271 -0.83 18.86 22.34
CA TYR A 271 -2.22 19.32 22.32
C TYR A 271 -2.60 19.93 20.97
N ASN A 272 -3.68 19.45 20.36
CA ASN A 272 -4.29 20.13 19.23
C ASN A 272 -5.04 21.38 19.68
N ILE A 273 -4.92 22.47 18.92
CA ILE A 273 -5.53 23.76 19.23
C ILE A 273 -6.83 23.94 18.43
N SER A 274 -7.85 24.44 19.09
CA SER A 274 -9.11 24.90 18.50
C SER A 274 -9.57 26.22 19.12
N CYS A 275 -10.37 26.98 18.37
CA CYS A 275 -10.92 28.28 18.81
C CYS A 275 -12.46 28.21 18.85
N ALA A 276 -13.05 28.75 19.91
CA ALA A 276 -14.50 28.76 20.11
C ALA A 276 -15.00 30.14 20.57
N SER A 277 -16.28 30.39 20.35
CA SER A 277 -17.06 31.40 21.07
C SER A 277 -17.88 30.72 22.18
N LEU A 278 -18.40 31.50 23.13
CA LEU A 278 -19.27 30.98 24.19
C LEU A 278 -20.53 30.27 23.66
N SER A 279 -21.07 30.74 22.54
CA SER A 279 -22.23 30.14 21.87
C SER A 279 -21.90 28.77 21.26
N LEU A 280 -20.70 28.59 20.72
CA LEU A 280 -20.23 27.35 20.09
C LEU A 280 -19.45 26.43 21.02
N LEU A 281 -19.29 26.79 22.30
CA LEU A 281 -18.45 26.06 23.23
C LEU A 281 -18.90 24.60 23.45
N GLU A 282 -20.22 24.33 23.55
CA GLU A 282 -20.71 22.96 23.79
C GLU A 282 -20.43 22.03 22.61
N SER A 283 -20.71 22.48 21.38
CA SER A 283 -20.42 21.70 20.17
C SER A 283 -18.91 21.48 19.98
N GLN A 284 -18.09 22.48 20.32
CA GLN A 284 -16.64 22.34 20.27
C GLN A 284 -16.12 21.34 21.32
N ILE A 285 -16.65 21.37 22.55
CA ILE A 285 -16.34 20.38 23.59
C ILE A 285 -16.67 18.96 23.08
N ASP A 286 -17.87 18.77 22.53
CA ASP A 286 -18.30 17.48 21.99
C ASP A 286 -17.37 16.98 20.88
N TYR A 287 -16.93 17.87 20.00
CA TYR A 287 -15.99 17.57 18.92
C TYR A 287 -14.60 17.17 19.44
N VAL A 288 -14.01 17.94 20.37
CA VAL A 288 -12.66 17.64 20.86
C VAL A 288 -12.62 16.36 21.69
N LEU A 289 -13.66 16.07 22.49
CA LEU A 289 -13.76 14.82 23.24
C LEU A 289 -13.90 13.62 22.28
N HIS A 290 -14.73 13.74 21.24
CA HIS A 290 -14.83 12.70 20.22
C HIS A 290 -13.51 12.48 19.48
N THR A 291 -12.80 13.57 19.16
CA THR A 291 -11.49 13.51 18.49
C THR A 291 -10.47 12.79 19.37
N TRP A 292 -10.33 13.21 20.63
CA TRP A 292 -9.44 12.58 21.60
C TRP A 292 -9.71 11.08 21.78
N ILE A 293 -10.98 10.68 21.98
CA ILE A 293 -11.35 9.25 22.11
C ILE A 293 -10.81 8.44 20.92
N ASN A 294 -10.76 9.05 19.74
CA ASN A 294 -10.37 8.39 18.50
C ASN A 294 -8.89 8.52 18.15
N SER A 295 -8.17 9.48 18.73
CA SER A 295 -6.73 9.70 18.53
C SER A 295 -5.89 8.61 19.22
N ARG A 296 -5.33 7.71 18.41
CA ARG A 296 -4.56 6.53 18.86
C ARG A 296 -3.24 6.34 18.12
N GLY A 297 -3.00 7.10 17.05
CA GLY A 297 -1.76 7.07 16.28
C GLY A 297 -0.54 7.54 17.07
N VAL A 298 0.65 7.28 16.52
CA VAL A 298 1.96 7.73 17.05
C VAL A 298 2.25 9.21 16.76
N ASP A 299 1.39 9.83 15.96
CA ASP A 299 1.47 11.21 15.47
C ASP A 299 0.14 11.98 15.65
N GLU A 300 -0.86 11.34 16.28
CA GLU A 300 -2.15 11.96 16.57
C GLU A 300 -2.14 12.52 17.99
N ALA A 301 -2.18 13.85 18.13
CA ALA A 301 -2.17 14.51 19.44
C ALA A 301 -3.28 14.00 20.38
N LYS A 302 -2.88 13.55 21.57
CA LYS A 302 -3.78 13.10 22.64
C LYS A 302 -4.44 14.27 23.35
N GLY A 303 -3.76 15.40 23.48
CA GLY A 303 -4.28 16.57 24.16
C GLY A 303 -5.19 17.41 23.27
N GLN A 304 -6.18 18.09 23.85
CA GLN A 304 -7.00 19.09 23.16
C GLN A 304 -7.08 20.40 23.95
N ILE A 305 -6.88 21.53 23.28
CA ILE A 305 -7.07 22.87 23.85
C ILE A 305 -8.18 23.57 23.08
N ILE A 306 -9.11 24.16 23.82
CA ILE A 306 -10.10 25.10 23.30
C ILE A 306 -9.74 26.48 23.83
N TYR A 307 -9.31 27.38 22.96
CA TYR A 307 -9.28 28.81 23.27
C TYR A 307 -10.67 29.39 23.03
N CYS A 308 -11.37 29.74 24.10
CA CYS A 308 -12.70 30.32 24.03
C CYS A 308 -12.62 31.82 24.24
N TYR A 309 -13.07 32.61 23.26
CA TYR A 309 -13.17 34.06 23.41
C TYR A 309 -14.33 34.43 24.35
N VAL A 310 -14.05 35.33 25.29
CA VAL A 310 -15.00 35.84 26.28
C VAL A 310 -14.98 37.36 26.20
N GLY A 311 -16.09 37.96 25.75
CA GLY A 311 -16.19 39.42 25.55
C GLY A 311 -16.34 40.22 26.85
N PRO A 312 -16.23 41.56 26.76
CA PRO A 312 -16.17 42.44 27.94
C PRO A 312 -17.47 42.49 28.76
N GLU A 313 -18.61 42.20 28.13
CA GLU A 313 -19.92 42.09 28.79
C GLU A 313 -20.12 40.83 29.64
N SER A 314 -19.17 39.89 29.66
CA SER A 314 -19.29 38.63 30.39
C SER A 314 -18.55 38.65 31.73
N ASP A 315 -19.13 38.02 32.76
CA ASP A 315 -18.44 37.76 34.02
C ASP A 315 -17.63 36.46 33.93
N ILE A 316 -16.33 36.53 34.21
CA ILE A 316 -15.40 35.41 34.01
C ILE A 316 -15.68 34.22 34.92
N GLU A 317 -16.09 34.45 36.16
CA GLU A 317 -16.37 33.37 37.12
C GLU A 317 -17.66 32.63 36.72
N THR A 318 -18.70 33.38 36.32
CA THR A 318 -19.93 32.80 35.77
C THR A 318 -19.66 31.99 34.50
N VAL A 319 -18.76 32.47 33.63
CA VAL A 319 -18.37 31.77 32.40
C VAL A 319 -17.56 30.50 32.71
N LYS A 320 -16.66 30.51 33.69
CA LYS A 320 -15.93 29.31 34.16
C LYS A 320 -16.92 28.23 34.61
N ASP A 321 -17.86 28.59 35.47
CA ASP A 321 -18.91 27.67 35.95
C ASP A 321 -19.74 27.07 34.80
N LEU A 322 -20.09 27.91 33.81
CA LEU A 322 -20.82 27.46 32.63
C LEU A 322 -19.99 26.49 31.77
N ALA A 323 -18.72 26.82 31.52
CA ALA A 323 -17.81 25.98 30.76
C ALA A 323 -17.59 24.63 31.45
N GLU A 324 -17.42 24.62 32.77
CA GLU A 324 -17.30 23.41 33.57
C GLU A 324 -18.56 22.53 33.48
N LYS A 325 -19.76 23.12 33.65
CA LYS A 325 -21.03 22.40 33.52
C LYS A 325 -21.21 21.78 32.14
N LYS A 326 -20.91 22.54 31.07
CA LYS A 326 -20.97 22.05 29.68
C LYS A 326 -19.99 20.89 29.45
N LEU A 327 -18.77 21.03 29.96
CA LEU A 327 -17.73 20.02 29.86
C LEU A 327 -18.13 18.71 30.56
N ARG A 328 -18.60 18.81 31.81
CA ARG A 328 -19.10 17.66 32.59
C ARG A 328 -20.26 16.96 31.90
N SER A 329 -21.25 17.72 31.43
CA SER A 329 -22.41 17.17 30.71
C SER A 329 -21.99 16.42 29.44
N SER A 330 -21.05 16.96 28.66
CA SER A 330 -20.55 16.28 27.46
C SER A 330 -19.74 15.01 27.80
N MET A 331 -18.93 15.03 28.87
CA MET A 331 -18.22 13.85 29.35
C MET A 331 -19.17 12.73 29.77
N GLU A 332 -20.24 13.05 30.52
CA GLU A 332 -21.28 12.10 30.93
C GLU A 332 -22.01 11.50 29.71
N LYS A 333 -22.41 12.33 28.74
CA LYS A 333 -23.02 11.86 27.47
C LYS A 333 -22.13 10.84 26.74
N LYS A 334 -20.81 10.97 26.84
CA LYS A 334 -19.82 10.07 26.22
C LYS A 334 -19.31 8.95 27.13
N LYS A 335 -19.88 8.80 28.33
CA LYS A 335 -19.48 7.79 29.34
C LYS A 335 -18.00 7.88 29.73
N ILE A 336 -17.46 9.09 29.78
CA ILE A 336 -16.09 9.34 30.27
C ILE A 336 -16.16 9.43 31.79
N ASP A 337 -15.30 8.66 32.47
CA ASP A 337 -15.18 8.72 33.92
C ASP A 337 -14.62 10.07 34.36
N LEU A 338 -15.39 10.82 35.16
CA LEU A 338 -15.03 12.15 35.65
C LEU A 338 -13.88 12.13 36.66
N GLU A 339 -13.67 11.01 37.36
CA GLU A 339 -12.58 10.86 38.33
C GLU A 339 -11.23 10.66 37.62
N ILE A 340 -11.24 10.00 36.45
CA ILE A 340 -10.05 9.84 35.61
C ILE A 340 -9.84 11.10 34.76
N GLY A 341 -10.89 11.55 34.06
CA GLY A 341 -10.87 12.73 33.22
C GLY A 341 -10.44 12.49 31.76
N ALA A 342 -10.28 13.58 31.03
CA ALA A 342 -9.80 13.65 29.65
C ALA A 342 -8.75 14.75 29.51
N PRO A 343 -7.75 14.61 28.62
CA PRO A 343 -6.66 15.59 28.44
C PRO A 343 -7.16 16.79 27.61
N VAL A 344 -8.23 17.42 28.09
CA VAL A 344 -8.89 18.56 27.46
C VAL A 344 -8.82 19.76 28.41
N ALA A 345 -8.37 20.90 27.89
CA ALA A 345 -8.32 22.17 28.60
C ALA A 345 -9.08 23.24 27.82
N ILE A 346 -9.93 24.00 28.50
CA ILE A 346 -10.62 25.18 27.96
C ILE A 346 -9.93 26.40 28.55
N ILE A 347 -9.29 27.20 27.71
CA ILE A 347 -8.64 28.45 28.09
C ILE A 347 -9.56 29.60 27.69
N LEU A 348 -10.09 30.30 28.69
CA LEU A 348 -11.00 31.43 28.53
C LEU A 348 -10.19 32.71 28.35
N LEU A 349 -10.26 33.29 27.15
CA LEU A 349 -9.60 34.54 26.80
C LEU A 349 -10.55 35.70 27.14
N HIS A 350 -10.43 36.20 28.36
CA HIS A 350 -11.31 37.26 28.87
C HIS A 350 -10.87 38.64 28.41
N ASP A 351 -11.48 39.11 27.33
CA ASP A 351 -11.20 40.40 26.69
C ASP A 351 -11.93 41.54 27.40
N THR A 352 -11.53 41.83 28.63
CA THR A 352 -12.20 42.77 29.56
C THR A 352 -12.41 44.17 28.99
N ASP A 353 -11.53 44.64 28.11
CA ASP A 353 -11.59 45.96 27.49
C ASP A 353 -12.08 45.92 26.02
N GLY A 354 -12.37 44.73 25.49
CA GLY A 354 -12.78 44.52 24.10
C GLY A 354 -11.67 44.73 23.07
N SER A 355 -10.41 44.86 23.50
CA SER A 355 -9.29 45.16 22.61
C SER A 355 -9.05 44.05 21.60
N LEU A 356 -9.04 42.78 22.00
CA LEU A 356 -8.82 41.66 21.08
C LEU A 356 -9.97 41.54 20.08
N GLY A 357 -11.21 41.61 20.55
CA GLY A 357 -12.41 41.58 19.70
C GLY A 357 -12.42 42.72 18.68
N GLN A 358 -11.93 43.90 19.06
CA GLN A 358 -11.78 45.02 18.13
C GLN A 358 -10.74 44.73 17.04
N LYS A 359 -9.57 44.18 17.39
CA LYS A 359 -8.55 43.84 16.39
C LYS A 359 -8.99 42.72 15.45
N VAL A 360 -9.71 41.72 15.97
CA VAL A 360 -10.37 40.68 15.16
C VAL A 360 -11.33 41.30 14.14
N ALA A 361 -12.13 42.29 14.54
CA ALA A 361 -13.03 43.02 13.64
C ALA A 361 -12.27 43.85 12.60
N GLU A 362 -11.25 44.60 13.01
CA GLU A 362 -10.37 45.35 12.09
C GLU A 362 -9.75 44.41 11.03
N ASN A 363 -9.33 43.21 11.44
CA ASN A 363 -8.69 42.26 10.53
C ASN A 363 -9.67 41.75 9.47
N LEU A 364 -10.91 41.45 9.88
CA LEU A 364 -11.96 41.06 8.94
C LEU A 364 -12.27 42.20 7.96
N VAL A 365 -12.32 43.45 8.43
CA VAL A 365 -12.58 44.60 7.56
C VAL A 365 -11.51 44.70 6.48
N LEU A 366 -10.22 44.62 6.86
CA LEU A 366 -9.10 44.65 5.92
C LEU A 366 -9.12 43.48 4.94
N ALA A 367 -9.47 42.28 5.40
CA ALA A 367 -9.49 41.08 4.57
C ALA A 367 -10.64 41.11 3.54
N ASN A 368 -11.85 41.46 3.98
CA ASN A 368 -13.07 41.08 3.27
C ASN A 368 -14.13 42.19 3.10
N ARG A 369 -13.94 43.39 3.69
CA ARG A 369 -15.00 44.44 3.67
C ARG A 369 -14.58 45.80 3.12
N LEU A 370 -13.33 45.97 2.65
CA LEU A 370 -12.94 47.19 1.95
C LEU A 370 -13.49 47.18 0.51
N GLY A 371 -14.19 48.25 0.13
CA GLY A 371 -14.60 48.49 -1.26
C GLY A 371 -13.40 48.80 -2.17
N GLU A 372 -13.59 48.68 -3.48
CA GLU A 372 -12.51 48.92 -4.46
C GLU A 372 -12.00 50.37 -4.46
N GLU A 373 -12.87 51.33 -4.16
CA GLU A 373 -12.45 52.73 -4.00
C GLU A 373 -11.62 52.93 -2.74
N GLU A 374 -12.00 52.34 -1.60
CA GLU A 374 -11.26 52.44 -0.35
C GLU A 374 -9.93 51.68 -0.41
N LYS A 375 -9.88 50.53 -1.09
CA LYS A 375 -8.63 49.81 -1.36
C LYS A 375 -7.64 50.66 -2.16
N LYS A 376 -8.11 51.39 -3.18
CA LYS A 376 -7.26 52.32 -3.94
C LYS A 376 -6.84 53.52 -3.08
N LYS A 377 -7.78 54.12 -2.35
CA LYS A 377 -7.58 55.30 -1.51
C LYS A 377 -6.58 55.06 -0.38
N TYR A 378 -6.58 53.87 0.22
CA TYR A 378 -5.75 53.53 1.38
C TYR A 378 -4.67 52.48 1.07
N LYS A 379 -4.38 52.23 -0.21
CA LYS A 379 -3.46 51.17 -0.68
C LYS A 379 -2.15 51.11 0.12
N ASN A 380 -1.56 52.28 0.37
CA ASN A 380 -0.25 52.41 1.03
C ASN A 380 -0.28 52.05 2.52
N PHE A 381 -1.45 52.02 3.16
CA PHE A 381 -1.59 51.71 4.59
C PHE A 381 -2.12 50.30 4.88
N ILE A 382 -2.75 49.64 3.90
CA ILE A 382 -3.40 48.33 4.10
C ILE A 382 -2.37 47.27 4.47
N SER A 383 -1.28 47.14 3.71
CA SER A 383 -0.26 46.11 3.95
C SER A 383 0.47 46.33 5.29
N ASP A 384 0.86 47.56 5.58
CA ASP A 384 1.49 47.92 6.86
C ASP A 384 0.55 47.66 8.05
N ARG A 385 -0.75 47.93 7.88
CA ARG A 385 -1.73 47.68 8.94
C ARG A 385 -1.99 46.20 9.15
N GLN A 386 -2.08 45.39 8.09
CA GLN A 386 -2.24 43.93 8.21
C GLN A 386 -1.13 43.32 9.07
N ASN A 387 0.14 43.61 8.74
CA ASN A 387 1.29 43.08 9.47
C ASN A 387 1.32 43.53 10.94
N SER A 388 1.03 44.81 11.22
CA SER A 388 0.99 45.31 12.61
C SER A 388 -0.20 44.76 13.39
N LEU A 389 -1.34 44.54 12.74
CA LEU A 389 -2.54 44.02 13.36
C LEU A 389 -2.40 42.56 13.81
N GLU A 390 -1.75 41.72 13.00
CA GLU A 390 -1.43 40.33 13.37
C GLU A 390 -0.56 40.29 14.63
N GLN A 391 0.49 41.12 14.70
CA GLN A 391 1.35 41.24 15.88
C GLN A 391 0.60 41.76 17.12
N GLU A 392 -0.27 42.77 16.95
CA GLU A 392 -1.14 43.28 18.02
C GLU A 392 -2.06 42.17 18.56
N MET A 393 -2.70 41.40 17.67
CA MET A 393 -3.58 40.30 18.03
C MET A 393 -2.86 39.18 18.77
N ASP A 394 -1.66 38.79 18.32
CA ASP A 394 -0.84 37.77 18.99
C ASP A 394 -0.37 38.21 20.38
N ASN A 395 0.00 39.49 20.52
CA ASN A 395 0.38 40.06 21.81
C ASN A 395 -0.80 40.08 22.78
N LEU A 396 -1.97 40.55 22.33
CA LEU A 396 -3.19 40.56 23.14
C LEU A 396 -3.60 39.14 23.53
N PHE A 397 -3.62 38.19 22.58
CA PHE A 397 -3.90 36.79 22.88
C PHE A 397 -2.95 36.23 23.94
N SER A 398 -1.65 36.48 23.80
CA SER A 398 -0.64 36.01 24.75
C SER A 398 -0.82 36.64 26.13
N GLN A 399 -1.27 37.90 26.21
CA GLN A 399 -1.60 38.57 27.47
C GLN A 399 -2.83 37.93 28.13
N LEU A 400 -3.91 37.69 27.36
CA LEU A 400 -5.13 37.05 27.86
C LEU A 400 -4.88 35.61 28.30
N GLU A 401 -4.10 34.85 27.53
CA GLU A 401 -3.69 33.49 27.88
C GLU A 401 -2.92 33.46 29.22
N ARG A 402 -2.05 34.45 29.49
CA ARG A 402 -1.29 34.55 30.75
C ARG A 402 -2.15 34.80 31.98
N GLN A 403 -3.42 35.19 31.83
CA GLN A 403 -4.37 35.30 32.94
C GLN A 403 -4.81 33.92 33.47
N ARG A 404 -4.59 32.84 32.71
CA ARG A 404 -4.80 31.43 33.14
C ARG A 404 -6.21 31.15 33.66
N ASN A 405 -7.22 31.72 33.02
CA ASN A 405 -8.61 31.31 33.22
C ASN A 405 -8.85 29.96 32.52
N ILE A 406 -8.54 28.85 33.19
CA ILE A 406 -8.55 27.51 32.59
C ILE A 406 -9.57 26.61 33.29
N VAL A 407 -10.32 25.84 32.51
CA VAL A 407 -11.17 24.74 32.97
C VAL A 407 -10.65 23.44 32.41
N PHE A 408 -10.40 22.45 33.27
CA PHE A 408 -9.88 21.14 32.89
C PHE A 408 -10.95 20.06 32.90
N ALA A 409 -10.84 19.08 32.00
CA ALA A 409 -11.74 17.93 31.94
C ALA A 409 -11.38 16.83 32.96
N THR A 410 -11.11 17.20 34.21
CA THR A 410 -10.84 16.28 35.32
C THR A 410 -11.31 16.88 36.64
N ARG A 411 -11.62 16.02 37.62
CA ARG A 411 -11.88 16.44 39.02
C ARG A 411 -10.62 16.54 39.87
N LYS A 412 -9.50 15.99 39.39
CA LYS A 412 -8.23 16.00 40.11
C LYS A 412 -7.59 17.40 40.00
N ASP A 413 -7.02 17.88 41.10
CA ASP A 413 -6.39 19.20 41.16
C ASP A 413 -5.11 19.25 40.31
N ILE A 414 -4.98 20.32 39.52
CA ILE A 414 -3.78 20.61 38.71
C ILE A 414 -3.01 21.72 39.39
N LYS A 415 -1.70 21.52 39.58
CA LYS A 415 -0.85 22.52 40.25
C LYS A 415 -0.82 23.80 39.43
N GLU A 416 -1.07 24.92 40.10
CA GLU A 416 -0.95 26.22 39.46
C GLU A 416 0.49 26.47 38.99
N GLY A 417 0.63 26.85 37.73
CA GLY A 417 1.94 27.01 37.11
C GLY A 417 1.86 27.71 35.76
N ARG A 418 2.95 27.66 35.00
CA ARG A 418 2.89 28.05 33.59
C ARG A 418 2.00 27.07 32.84
N ILE A 419 1.29 27.52 31.80
CA ILE A 419 0.36 26.70 31.02
C ILE A 419 1.00 25.39 30.55
N ARG A 420 2.23 25.43 30.04
CA ARG A 420 2.96 24.21 29.64
C ARG A 420 3.07 23.20 30.79
N GLY A 421 3.37 23.66 32.01
CA GLY A 421 3.45 22.80 33.19
C GLY A 421 2.08 22.27 33.62
N MET A 422 1.04 23.10 33.58
CA MET A 422 -0.33 22.66 33.90
C MET A 422 -0.85 21.62 32.90
N LEU A 423 -0.53 21.77 31.62
CA LEU A 423 -0.86 20.79 30.57
C LEU A 423 -0.02 19.52 30.70
N TYR A 424 1.25 19.62 31.08
CA TYR A 424 2.07 18.46 31.43
C TYR A 424 1.43 17.68 32.59
N ASP A 425 1.08 18.38 33.67
CA ASP A 425 0.45 17.79 34.86
C ASP A 425 -0.90 17.15 34.52
N LEU A 426 -1.68 17.75 33.61
CA LEU A 426 -2.92 17.17 33.11
C LEU A 426 -2.69 15.78 32.48
N PHE A 427 -1.65 15.63 31.64
CA PHE A 427 -1.30 14.30 31.12
C PHE A 427 -0.84 13.35 32.23
N ASP A 428 0.00 13.82 33.16
CA ASP A 428 0.54 13.00 34.25
C ASP A 428 -0.55 12.42 35.15
N ILE A 429 -1.57 13.23 35.44
CA ILE A 429 -2.72 12.90 36.28
C ILE A 429 -3.70 11.92 35.61
N ILE A 430 -3.89 12.05 34.30
CA ILE A 430 -4.84 11.25 33.51
C ILE A 430 -4.20 9.92 33.11
N TYR A 431 -2.91 9.93 32.77
CA TYR A 431 -2.15 8.78 32.33
C TYR A 431 -1.13 8.37 33.40
N ASP A 432 -1.63 8.16 34.62
CA ASP A 432 -0.85 7.78 35.81
C ASP A 432 -0.28 6.35 35.74
N GLN A 433 -0.72 5.56 34.76
CA GLN A 433 -0.27 4.19 34.51
C GLN A 433 0.38 4.02 33.14
N ARG A 434 0.85 5.11 32.53
CA ARG A 434 1.59 5.09 31.27
C ARG A 434 2.79 4.15 31.31
N ILE A 435 3.15 3.63 30.15
CA ILE A 435 4.28 2.70 29.98
C ILE A 435 5.32 3.34 29.07
N PRO A 436 6.61 3.27 29.43
CA PRO A 436 7.69 3.74 28.56
C PRO A 436 7.68 2.97 27.23
N PHE A 437 7.99 3.66 26.14
CA PHE A 437 8.07 3.06 24.81
C PHE A 437 9.27 3.63 24.05
N PRO A 438 10.51 3.29 24.44
CA PRO A 438 11.74 3.88 23.89
C PRO A 438 12.05 3.33 22.48
N PHE A 439 11.15 3.59 21.54
CA PHE A 439 11.24 3.13 20.15
C PHE A 439 11.61 4.32 19.27
N ASP A 440 12.90 4.46 18.97
CA ASP A 440 13.41 5.60 18.20
C ASP A 440 12.88 5.65 16.74
N GLY A 441 12.91 6.85 16.15
CA GLY A 441 12.63 7.07 14.73
C GLY A 441 11.18 7.38 14.36
N PHE A 442 10.23 7.35 15.30
CA PHE A 442 8.85 7.83 15.08
C PHE A 442 8.74 9.36 14.99
N SER A 443 9.74 10.09 15.50
CA SER A 443 9.84 11.54 15.37
C SER A 443 10.11 12.01 13.93
N THR A 444 10.58 11.13 13.03
CA THR A 444 10.99 11.45 11.66
C THR A 444 10.00 10.96 10.61
N ALA A 445 9.56 11.83 9.70
CA ALA A 445 8.59 11.49 8.65
C ALA A 445 9.06 10.40 7.66
N ARG A 446 10.38 10.17 7.55
CA ARG A 446 10.99 9.12 6.70
C ARG A 446 11.58 7.96 7.51
N GLY A 447 11.26 7.86 8.80
CA GLY A 447 11.83 6.83 9.68
C GLY A 447 11.38 5.41 9.35
N ASN A 448 12.25 4.43 9.60
CA ASN A 448 11.92 3.00 9.50
C ASN A 448 11.17 2.45 10.74
N ALA A 449 10.88 3.29 11.74
CA ALA A 449 10.34 2.86 13.03
C ALA A 449 9.02 2.07 12.91
N ALA A 450 8.09 2.57 12.10
CA ALA A 450 6.82 1.89 11.85
C ALA A 450 6.99 0.52 11.18
N LYS A 451 8.03 0.34 10.35
CA LYS A 451 8.33 -0.94 9.68
C LYS A 451 8.89 -1.96 10.67
N ASP A 452 9.85 -1.53 11.48
CA ASP A 452 10.48 -2.40 12.48
C ASP A 452 9.48 -2.76 13.58
N CYS A 453 8.64 -1.81 14.01
CA CYS A 453 7.57 -2.10 14.96
C CYS A 453 6.58 -3.13 14.40
N GLN A 454 6.20 -3.02 13.13
CA GLN A 454 5.35 -4.02 12.45
C GLN A 454 6.00 -5.41 12.47
N LEU A 455 7.31 -5.49 12.15
CA LEU A 455 8.06 -6.73 12.19
C LEU A 455 8.08 -7.33 13.60
N PHE A 456 8.36 -6.53 14.62
CA PHE A 456 8.41 -7.00 16.00
C PHE A 456 7.04 -7.46 16.49
N THR A 457 5.98 -6.71 16.19
CA THR A 457 4.59 -7.12 16.47
C THR A 457 4.28 -8.47 15.84
N LYS A 458 4.68 -8.68 14.58
CA LYS A 458 4.47 -9.95 13.87
C LYS A 458 5.19 -11.12 14.54
N GLU A 459 6.48 -10.98 14.82
CA GLU A 459 7.29 -12.07 15.35
C GLU A 459 6.98 -12.36 16.83
N LEU A 460 6.63 -11.35 17.62
CA LEU A 460 6.07 -11.54 18.97
C LEU A 460 4.76 -12.31 18.91
N PHE A 461 3.82 -11.88 18.07
CA PHE A 461 2.50 -12.49 17.96
C PHE A 461 2.56 -13.96 17.53
N LEU A 462 3.48 -14.30 16.63
CA LEU A 462 3.67 -15.67 16.17
C LEU A 462 4.48 -16.54 17.16
N GLY A 463 4.96 -15.95 18.26
CA GLY A 463 5.76 -16.65 19.27
C GLY A 463 7.18 -16.99 18.82
N ARG A 464 7.71 -16.28 17.81
CA ARG A 464 9.02 -16.54 17.19
C ARG A 464 10.14 -15.64 17.70
N LEU A 465 9.78 -14.52 18.34
CA LEU A 465 10.76 -13.59 18.88
C LEU A 465 11.34 -14.14 20.19
N ASP A 466 12.67 -14.29 20.22
CA ASP A 466 13.51 -14.60 21.37
C ASP A 466 14.84 -13.83 21.26
N LYS A 467 15.78 -14.07 22.18
CA LYS A 467 17.08 -13.39 22.19
C LYS A 467 17.91 -13.72 20.95
N GLU A 468 17.92 -14.98 20.53
CA GLU A 468 18.63 -15.46 19.34
C GLU A 468 18.13 -14.77 18.08
N TRP A 469 16.81 -14.67 17.92
CA TRP A 469 16.16 -13.96 16.83
C TRP A 469 16.56 -12.49 16.80
N ILE A 470 16.58 -11.81 17.97
CA ILE A 470 17.00 -10.41 18.08
C ILE A 470 18.46 -10.27 17.59
N VAL A 471 19.39 -11.10 18.07
CA VAL A 471 20.81 -11.02 17.71
C VAL A 471 21.06 -11.18 16.21
N ALA A 472 20.20 -11.94 15.50
CA ALA A 472 20.26 -12.12 14.06
C ALA A 472 19.79 -10.90 13.24
N GLN A 473 19.14 -9.91 13.85
CA GLN A 473 18.63 -8.72 13.13
C GLN A 473 19.72 -7.69 12.81
N SER A 474 19.36 -6.70 11.97
CA SER A 474 20.23 -5.54 11.70
C SER A 474 20.56 -4.76 12.97
N GLN A 475 21.67 -4.02 12.99
CA GLN A 475 22.08 -3.24 14.16
C GLN A 475 20.99 -2.27 14.64
N GLN A 476 20.29 -1.62 13.71
CA GLN A 476 19.16 -0.73 14.02
C GLN A 476 18.03 -1.47 14.74
N GLN A 477 17.60 -2.62 14.21
CA GLN A 477 16.53 -3.42 14.79
C GLN A 477 16.94 -4.01 16.15
N ARG A 478 18.20 -4.45 16.27
CA ARG A 478 18.76 -4.94 17.55
C ARG A 478 18.68 -3.90 18.64
N ASN A 479 19.12 -2.68 18.35
CA ASN A 479 19.11 -1.59 19.33
C ASN A 479 17.67 -1.28 19.78
N ARG A 480 16.73 -1.18 18.84
CA ARG A 480 15.30 -0.97 19.15
C ARG A 480 14.70 -2.08 20.00
N ALA A 481 14.93 -3.32 19.60
CA ALA A 481 14.43 -4.49 20.31
C ALA A 481 15.02 -4.56 21.72
N TYR A 482 16.33 -4.32 21.87
CA TYR A 482 16.99 -4.31 23.17
C TYR A 482 16.45 -3.20 24.10
N GLN A 483 16.32 -1.97 23.60
CA GLN A 483 15.79 -0.83 24.37
C GLN A 483 14.35 -1.08 24.86
N VAL A 484 13.46 -1.56 23.99
CA VAL A 484 12.06 -1.78 24.37
C VAL A 484 11.88 -3.08 25.17
N PHE A 485 12.41 -4.20 24.69
CA PHE A 485 12.09 -5.53 25.22
C PHE A 485 12.99 -5.97 26.39
N ASP A 486 14.27 -5.58 26.41
CA ASP A 486 15.18 -5.97 27.48
C ASP A 486 15.25 -4.88 28.57
N GLU A 487 15.66 -3.66 28.21
CA GLU A 487 15.88 -2.60 29.19
C GLU A 487 14.58 -2.03 29.76
N SER A 488 13.61 -1.68 28.91
CA SER A 488 12.40 -0.97 29.35
C SER A 488 11.31 -1.90 29.88
N TRP A 489 10.86 -2.87 29.08
CA TRP A 489 9.76 -3.77 29.46
C TRP A 489 10.24 -5.02 30.21
N GLY A 490 11.50 -5.42 30.02
CA GLY A 490 12.10 -6.57 30.69
C GLY A 490 11.37 -7.88 30.40
N ILE A 491 11.01 -8.12 29.13
CA ILE A 491 10.28 -9.31 28.68
C ILE A 491 11.22 -10.50 28.40
N LEU A 492 12.55 -10.32 28.37
CA LEU A 492 13.50 -11.40 28.10
C LEU A 492 13.94 -12.17 29.36
N GLY A 493 13.88 -13.50 29.23
CA GLY A 493 14.33 -14.52 30.17
C GLY A 493 15.84 -14.57 30.31
N LYS A 494 16.35 -15.23 31.37
CA LYS A 494 17.81 -15.48 31.48
C LYS A 494 18.30 -16.47 30.42
N ASP A 495 17.41 -17.38 30.05
CA ASP A 495 17.50 -18.39 29.00
C ASP A 495 17.25 -17.84 27.59
N GLY A 496 17.00 -16.53 27.45
CA GLY A 496 16.72 -15.90 26.15
C GLY A 496 15.26 -15.97 25.69
N SER A 497 14.41 -16.76 26.35
CA SER A 497 13.00 -16.88 26.02
C SER A 497 12.18 -15.67 26.49
N ILE A 498 11.06 -15.37 25.83
CA ILE A 498 10.15 -14.31 26.29
C ILE A 498 9.37 -14.79 27.54
N ARG A 499 9.33 -13.96 28.58
CA ARG A 499 8.64 -14.21 29.86
C ARG A 499 7.13 -14.07 29.71
N ILE A 500 6.40 -14.88 30.49
CA ILE A 500 4.95 -14.70 30.69
C ILE A 500 4.69 -13.45 31.53
N ASN A 501 5.52 -13.21 32.56
CA ASN A 501 5.45 -12.04 33.44
C ASN A 501 6.68 -11.14 33.19
N PRO A 502 6.50 -10.00 32.50
CA PRO A 502 7.55 -9.00 32.30
C PRO A 502 8.07 -8.43 33.62
N LYS A 503 9.31 -7.92 33.64
CA LYS A 503 9.88 -7.27 34.84
C LYS A 503 9.30 -5.88 35.11
N ASN A 504 8.90 -5.16 34.08
CA ASN A 504 8.28 -3.84 34.25
C ASN A 504 6.90 -4.01 34.90
N GLU A 505 6.70 -3.37 36.05
CA GLU A 505 5.48 -3.53 36.86
C GLU A 505 4.21 -3.14 36.12
N MET A 506 4.26 -2.08 35.31
CA MET A 506 3.10 -1.59 34.57
C MET A 506 2.74 -2.51 33.41
N VAL A 507 3.75 -2.99 32.66
CA VAL A 507 3.55 -4.01 31.63
C VAL A 507 2.97 -5.29 32.25
N MET A 508 3.52 -5.73 33.39
CA MET A 508 3.02 -6.91 34.12
C MET A 508 1.57 -6.74 34.58
N LYS A 509 1.18 -5.57 35.10
CA LYS A 509 -0.22 -5.25 35.45
C LYS A 509 -1.14 -5.35 34.23
N ILE A 510 -0.71 -4.85 33.07
CA ILE A 510 -1.49 -4.98 31.84
C ILE A 510 -1.67 -6.44 31.45
N ILE A 511 -0.59 -7.24 31.46
CA ILE A 511 -0.68 -8.68 31.15
C ILE A 511 -1.64 -9.39 32.13
N GLY A 512 -1.55 -9.09 33.43
CA GLY A 512 -2.47 -9.64 34.44
C GLY A 512 -3.93 -9.20 34.24
N MET A 513 -4.18 -7.94 33.86
CA MET A 513 -5.51 -7.47 33.48
C MET A 513 -6.04 -8.24 32.26
N LEU A 514 -5.22 -8.46 31.24
CA LEU A 514 -5.62 -9.25 30.08
C LEU A 514 -5.93 -10.69 30.50
N ASP A 515 -5.10 -11.33 31.31
CA ASP A 515 -5.39 -12.67 31.83
C ASP A 515 -6.73 -12.74 32.57
N SER A 516 -7.04 -11.75 33.41
CA SER A 516 -8.31 -11.71 34.15
C SER A 516 -9.55 -11.61 33.25
N LYS A 517 -9.40 -11.00 32.07
CA LYS A 517 -10.46 -10.89 31.06
C LYS A 517 -10.58 -12.16 30.21
N LEU A 518 -9.56 -13.02 30.17
CA LEU A 518 -9.55 -14.27 29.41
C LEU A 518 -10.06 -15.43 30.28
N LEU A 519 -11.38 -15.51 30.42
CA LEU A 519 -12.07 -16.44 31.33
C LEU A 519 -11.75 -17.94 31.04
N PRO A 520 -11.85 -18.82 32.06
CA PRO A 520 -11.69 -20.27 31.90
C PRO A 520 -12.76 -20.91 31.01
N ALA A 521 -12.42 -21.99 30.31
CA ALA A 521 -13.31 -22.67 29.36
C ALA A 521 -14.59 -23.27 29.99
N ASP A 522 -14.55 -23.62 31.29
CA ASP A 522 -15.61 -24.38 31.98
C ASP A 522 -16.73 -23.51 32.62
N SER A 523 -16.79 -22.20 32.39
CA SER A 523 -17.66 -21.29 33.15
C SER A 523 -19.17 -21.35 32.84
N GLY A 524 -19.68 -22.40 32.16
CA GLY A 524 -21.11 -22.71 31.96
C GLY A 524 -21.94 -21.67 31.18
N SER A 525 -21.36 -20.51 30.89
CA SER A 525 -21.89 -19.47 30.03
C SER A 525 -21.34 -19.75 28.63
N ARG A 526 -22.11 -19.55 27.55
CA ARG A 526 -21.51 -19.35 26.22
C ARG A 526 -20.46 -18.24 26.40
N GLY A 527 -19.19 -18.63 26.43
CA GLY A 527 -18.11 -17.83 26.97
C GLY A 527 -18.09 -16.45 26.33
N THR A 528 -18.06 -15.40 27.13
CA THR A 528 -17.83 -14.04 26.63
C THR A 528 -16.39 -13.96 26.16
N GLU A 529 -16.23 -14.38 24.92
CA GLU A 529 -15.12 -14.10 24.02
C GLU A 529 -14.50 -12.73 24.30
N MET A 530 -13.18 -12.70 24.42
CA MET A 530 -12.46 -11.48 24.74
C MET A 530 -12.25 -10.67 23.45
N SER A 531 -12.95 -9.54 23.31
CA SER A 531 -12.82 -8.67 22.13
C SER A 531 -11.45 -8.00 22.05
N LEU A 532 -10.75 -8.22 20.93
CA LEU A 532 -9.45 -7.60 20.66
C LEU A 532 -9.56 -6.09 20.41
N GLY A 533 -10.61 -5.66 19.71
CA GLY A 533 -10.90 -4.25 19.46
C GLY A 533 -11.14 -3.47 20.76
N THR A 534 -11.89 -4.05 21.70
CA THR A 534 -12.10 -3.46 23.03
C THR A 534 -10.80 -3.38 23.83
N ILE A 535 -9.95 -4.41 23.78
CA ILE A 535 -8.67 -4.40 24.48
C ILE A 535 -7.77 -3.27 23.99
N VAL A 536 -7.55 -3.17 22.68
CA VAL A 536 -6.65 -2.15 22.13
C VAL A 536 -7.15 -0.75 22.47
N ARG A 537 -8.47 -0.50 22.42
CA ARG A 537 -9.04 0.78 22.85
C ARG A 537 -8.82 1.07 24.33
N ASN A 538 -8.96 0.07 25.20
CA ASN A 538 -8.69 0.22 26.63
C ASN A 538 -7.21 0.52 26.91
N LEU A 539 -6.28 -0.09 26.16
CA LEU A 539 -4.84 0.21 26.28
C LEU A 539 -4.50 1.63 25.82
N CYS A 540 -5.18 2.13 24.78
CA CYS A 540 -4.96 3.48 24.29
C CYS A 540 -5.64 4.57 25.14
N ALA A 541 -6.66 4.19 25.92
CA ALA A 541 -7.37 5.08 26.84
C ALA A 541 -6.62 5.27 28.16
N PRO A 542 -6.97 6.30 28.95
CA PRO A 542 -6.57 6.38 30.36
C PRO A 542 -6.91 5.09 31.12
N PRO A 543 -6.07 4.65 32.07
CA PRO A 543 -4.89 5.35 32.60
C PRO A 543 -3.57 5.06 31.85
N TYR A 544 -3.58 4.23 30.80
CA TYR A 544 -2.35 3.77 30.14
C TYR A 544 -1.90 4.68 28.99
N GLY A 545 -2.83 5.12 28.15
CA GLY A 545 -2.50 6.07 27.08
C GLY A 545 -1.59 5.53 25.98
N CYS A 546 -1.56 4.22 25.74
CA CYS A 546 -0.75 3.66 24.65
C CYS A 546 -1.13 4.28 23.29
N ASN A 547 -0.20 4.24 22.35
CA ASN A 547 -0.49 4.43 20.93
C ASN A 547 -0.67 3.05 20.26
N LEU A 548 -1.15 3.00 19.01
CA LEU A 548 -1.39 1.73 18.31
C LEU A 548 -0.12 0.87 18.15
N ALA A 549 1.07 1.47 18.16
CA ALA A 549 2.33 0.74 18.07
C ALA A 549 2.62 -0.03 19.38
N SER A 550 2.67 0.68 20.50
CA SER A 550 2.90 0.12 21.84
C SER A 550 1.77 -0.82 22.27
N ALA A 551 0.50 -0.46 22.05
CA ALA A 551 -0.64 -1.32 22.32
C ALA A 551 -0.61 -2.61 21.46
N GLY A 552 -0.19 -2.51 20.19
CA GLY A 552 -0.02 -3.65 19.30
C GLY A 552 1.06 -4.61 19.77
N LEU A 553 2.21 -4.10 20.23
CA LEU A 553 3.28 -4.91 20.80
C LEU A 553 2.86 -5.62 22.11
N LEU A 554 2.13 -4.92 22.99
CA LEU A 554 1.58 -5.51 24.22
C LEU A 554 0.58 -6.63 23.91
N LEU A 555 -0.30 -6.41 22.93
CA LEU A 555 -1.25 -7.44 22.48
C LEU A 555 -0.52 -8.64 21.86
N ALA A 556 0.47 -8.39 21.01
CA ALA A 556 1.28 -9.42 20.39
C ALA A 556 2.08 -10.24 21.43
N LEU A 557 2.63 -9.59 22.44
CA LEU A 557 3.30 -10.23 23.58
C LEU A 557 2.33 -11.16 24.33
N PHE A 558 1.13 -10.67 24.65
CA PHE A 558 0.12 -11.43 25.37
C PHE A 558 -0.31 -12.68 24.60
N ILE A 559 -0.64 -12.52 23.32
CA ILE A 559 -1.11 -13.59 22.42
C ILE A 559 0.01 -14.59 22.14
N GLY A 560 1.20 -14.11 21.74
CA GLY A 560 2.29 -14.97 21.34
C GLY A 560 2.77 -15.92 22.43
N LYS A 561 2.70 -15.48 23.70
CA LYS A 561 3.00 -16.33 24.87
C LYS A 561 1.94 -17.37 25.20
N ARG A 562 0.71 -17.22 24.68
CA ARG A 562 -0.45 -18.09 24.95
C ARG A 562 -0.97 -18.74 23.68
N ARG A 563 -0.19 -18.73 22.60
CA ARG A 563 -0.61 -19.15 21.26
C ARG A 563 -1.18 -20.56 21.23
N ASP A 564 -0.61 -21.46 22.03
CA ASP A 564 -1.01 -22.87 22.11
C ASP A 564 -2.17 -23.11 23.10
N GLU A 565 -2.61 -22.07 23.81
CA GLU A 565 -3.71 -22.11 24.78
C GLU A 565 -4.97 -21.38 24.30
N ILE A 566 -4.92 -20.68 23.16
CA ILE A 566 -6.00 -19.82 22.69
C ILE A 566 -6.29 -19.99 21.19
N ASN A 567 -7.53 -19.75 20.82
CA ASN A 567 -7.97 -19.57 19.44
C ASN A 567 -8.38 -18.11 19.22
N ILE A 568 -8.21 -17.65 17.98
CA ILE A 568 -8.81 -16.40 17.50
C ILE A 568 -10.10 -16.76 16.76
N ILE A 569 -11.21 -16.20 17.20
CA ILE A 569 -12.52 -16.34 16.57
C ILE A 569 -12.80 -15.08 15.77
N MET A 570 -13.21 -15.23 14.52
CA MET A 570 -13.62 -14.16 13.62
C MET A 570 -14.73 -14.67 12.72
N ASP A 571 -15.83 -13.92 12.61
CA ASP A 571 -17.04 -14.36 11.89
C ASP A 571 -17.61 -15.69 12.44
N GLU A 572 -17.60 -15.86 13.77
CA GLU A 572 -18.03 -17.06 14.51
C GLU A 572 -17.18 -18.33 14.28
N GLU A 573 -16.13 -18.26 13.46
CA GLU A 573 -15.22 -19.38 13.19
C GLU A 573 -13.79 -19.13 13.69
N PRO A 574 -13.07 -20.18 14.12
CA PRO A 574 -11.64 -20.06 14.39
C PRO A 574 -10.87 -19.73 13.10
N ILE A 575 -9.99 -18.73 13.19
CA ILE A 575 -9.08 -18.35 12.12
C ILE A 575 -7.63 -18.57 12.54
N GLY A 576 -6.82 -19.12 11.63
CA GLY A 576 -5.41 -19.36 11.91
C GLY A 576 -4.63 -18.05 12.12
N PHE A 577 -3.78 -17.99 13.17
CA PHE A 577 -2.89 -16.87 13.50
C PHE A 577 -2.23 -16.20 12.28
N ASP A 578 -1.57 -16.93 11.37
CA ASP A 578 -0.91 -16.32 10.21
C ASP A 578 -1.92 -15.66 9.24
N LYS A 579 -3.05 -16.32 8.97
CA LYS A 579 -4.12 -15.79 8.10
C LYS A 579 -4.81 -14.58 8.73
N TRP A 580 -5.04 -14.62 10.05
CA TRP A 580 -5.59 -13.49 10.79
C TRP A 580 -4.63 -12.31 10.78
N LEU A 581 -3.34 -12.54 11.03
CA LEU A 581 -2.31 -11.51 11.11
C LEU A 581 -2.12 -10.80 9.77
N GLN A 582 -2.26 -11.50 8.63
CA GLN A 582 -2.27 -10.87 7.30
C GLN A 582 -3.42 -9.88 7.11
N LYS A 583 -4.59 -10.14 7.72
CA LYS A 583 -5.72 -9.21 7.72
C LYS A 583 -5.52 -8.09 8.73
N ALA A 584 -5.26 -8.45 9.98
CA ALA A 584 -5.22 -7.52 11.10
C ALA A 584 -4.00 -6.58 11.04
N LEU A 585 -2.86 -7.02 10.50
CA LEU A 585 -1.62 -6.23 10.40
C LEU A 585 -1.20 -6.05 8.93
N SER A 586 -2.18 -5.73 8.07
CA SER A 586 -1.97 -5.47 6.64
C SER A 586 -1.14 -4.19 6.38
N ARG A 587 -1.24 -3.21 7.30
CA ARG A 587 -0.47 -1.96 7.33
C ARG A 587 0.56 -1.99 8.46
N ARG A 588 1.09 -0.82 8.85
CA ARG A 588 2.13 -0.68 9.89
C ARG A 588 1.67 -1.08 11.30
N PHE A 589 0.40 -0.88 11.62
CA PHE A 589 -0.19 -1.19 12.92
C PHE A 589 -1.49 -1.98 12.73
N PHE A 590 -2.03 -2.53 13.80
CA PHE A 590 -3.27 -3.29 13.74
C PHE A 590 -4.46 -2.45 13.23
N GLU A 591 -5.22 -3.01 12.29
CA GLU A 591 -6.45 -2.41 11.77
C GLU A 591 -7.60 -2.65 12.75
N LEU A 592 -8.10 -1.55 13.35
CA LEU A 592 -9.15 -1.61 14.38
C LEU A 592 -10.43 -2.31 13.89
N SER A 593 -10.80 -2.15 12.62
CA SER A 593 -11.97 -2.81 12.04
C SER A 593 -11.87 -4.34 12.06
N VAL A 594 -10.68 -4.89 11.85
CA VAL A 594 -10.43 -6.34 11.95
C VAL A 594 -10.43 -6.76 13.42
N LEU A 595 -9.83 -5.96 14.31
CA LEU A 595 -9.85 -6.24 15.74
C LEU A 595 -11.26 -6.22 16.33
N ASP A 596 -12.15 -5.39 15.81
CA ASP A 596 -13.56 -5.27 16.25
C ASP A 596 -14.37 -6.53 15.98
N SER A 597 -14.06 -7.26 14.90
CA SER A 597 -14.67 -8.55 14.57
C SER A 597 -13.88 -9.75 15.08
N SER A 598 -12.85 -9.54 15.91
CA SER A 598 -11.94 -10.59 16.37
C SER A 598 -11.97 -10.78 17.88
N PHE A 599 -12.01 -12.03 18.29
CA PHE A 599 -12.12 -12.41 19.69
C PHE A 599 -11.11 -13.50 20.09
N LEU A 600 -10.64 -13.45 21.33
CA LEU A 600 -9.83 -14.51 21.91
C LEU A 600 -10.68 -15.44 22.78
N LYS A 601 -10.41 -16.74 22.65
CA LYS A 601 -11.03 -17.80 23.44
C LYS A 601 -9.98 -18.83 23.84
N ARG A 602 -9.98 -19.27 25.09
CA ARG A 602 -9.12 -20.39 25.53
C ARG A 602 -9.52 -21.69 24.83
N ILE A 603 -8.55 -22.51 24.48
CA ILE A 603 -8.75 -23.86 23.97
C ILE A 603 -9.25 -24.73 25.14
N ASP A 604 -10.32 -25.49 24.90
CA ASP A 604 -10.75 -26.52 25.84
C ASP A 604 -9.78 -27.72 25.74
N LYS A 605 -9.15 -28.06 26.87
CA LYS A 605 -8.18 -29.16 26.93
C LYS A 605 -8.80 -30.51 26.58
N LYS A 606 -10.09 -30.70 26.87
CA LYS A 606 -10.82 -31.93 26.52
C LYS A 606 -10.99 -32.04 25.01
N ASP A 607 -11.44 -30.95 24.39
CA ASP A 607 -11.59 -30.84 22.95
C ASP A 607 -10.26 -31.05 22.21
N LEU A 608 -9.18 -30.47 22.73
CA LEU A 608 -7.84 -30.66 22.19
C LEU A 608 -7.41 -32.12 22.25
N SER A 609 -7.49 -32.74 23.44
CA SER A 609 -7.08 -34.14 23.64
C SER A 609 -7.89 -35.09 22.76
N GLN A 610 -9.17 -34.78 22.53
CA GLN A 610 -10.04 -35.55 21.66
C GLN A 610 -9.60 -35.48 20.19
N TRP A 611 -9.22 -34.29 19.71
CA TRP A 611 -8.65 -34.15 18.36
C TRP A 611 -7.27 -34.79 18.24
N GLU A 612 -6.39 -34.68 19.25
CA GLU A 612 -5.08 -35.34 19.24
C GLU A 612 -5.23 -36.85 19.09
N SER A 613 -6.04 -37.46 19.97
CA SER A 613 -6.31 -38.90 19.93
C SER A 613 -6.93 -39.33 18.59
N PHE A 614 -7.90 -38.56 18.08
CA PHE A 614 -8.56 -38.85 16.81
C PHE A 614 -7.59 -38.79 15.61
N LEU A 615 -6.73 -37.77 15.56
CA LEU A 615 -5.78 -37.61 14.45
C LEU A 615 -4.65 -38.64 14.51
N GLU A 616 -4.22 -39.06 15.70
CA GLU A 616 -3.30 -40.20 15.86
C GLU A 616 -3.93 -41.50 15.34
N GLU A 617 -5.17 -41.80 15.75
CA GLU A 617 -5.87 -42.99 15.24
C GLU A 617 -6.05 -42.97 13.71
N TRP A 618 -6.29 -41.79 13.13
CA TRP A 618 -6.44 -41.63 11.68
C TRP A 618 -5.11 -41.85 10.95
N GLU A 619 -4.01 -41.31 11.49
CA GLU A 619 -2.66 -41.46 10.92
C GLU A 619 -2.21 -42.93 10.85
N ASP A 620 -2.61 -43.74 11.84
CA ASP A 620 -2.31 -45.17 11.89
C ASP A 620 -3.09 -46.01 10.86
N LYS A 621 -4.11 -45.46 10.18
CA LYS A 621 -4.91 -46.22 9.20
C LYS A 621 -4.19 -46.36 7.87
N LYS A 622 -3.83 -47.60 7.54
CA LYS A 622 -3.22 -47.96 6.24
C LYS A 622 -4.24 -48.22 5.12
N GLN A 623 -5.39 -48.81 5.45
CA GLN A 623 -6.39 -49.22 4.45
C GLN A 623 -7.15 -48.03 3.85
N LEU A 624 -7.38 -48.04 2.53
CA LEU A 624 -8.06 -46.94 1.82
C LEU A 624 -9.48 -46.70 2.35
N GLN A 625 -10.24 -47.77 2.58
CA GLN A 625 -11.60 -47.70 3.11
C GLN A 625 -11.62 -47.06 4.50
N SER A 626 -10.69 -47.43 5.38
CA SER A 626 -10.57 -46.83 6.70
C SER A 626 -10.20 -45.35 6.63
N LYS A 627 -9.33 -44.95 5.70
CA LYS A 627 -9.01 -43.52 5.48
C LYS A 627 -10.23 -42.72 5.06
N TYR A 628 -11.08 -43.28 4.19
CA TYR A 628 -12.35 -42.66 3.81
C TYR A 628 -13.31 -42.52 5.00
N GLU A 629 -13.52 -43.58 5.76
CA GLU A 629 -14.40 -43.56 6.94
C GLU A 629 -13.94 -42.53 7.99
N TYR A 630 -12.63 -42.42 8.21
CA TYR A 630 -12.08 -41.43 9.14
C TYR A 630 -12.26 -40.00 8.63
N LEU A 631 -12.24 -39.75 7.32
CA LEU A 631 -12.57 -38.42 6.79
C LEU A 631 -14.02 -38.03 7.15
N ILE A 632 -14.98 -38.94 7.00
CA ILE A 632 -16.38 -38.70 7.40
C ILE A 632 -16.49 -38.48 8.91
N LYS A 633 -15.78 -39.28 9.71
CA LYS A 633 -15.74 -39.09 11.18
C LYS A 633 -15.15 -37.72 11.54
N ALA A 634 -14.13 -37.27 10.82
CA ALA A 634 -13.48 -35.98 11.03
C ALA A 634 -14.44 -34.82 10.74
N GLU A 635 -15.23 -34.89 9.66
CA GLU A 635 -16.26 -33.89 9.36
C GLU A 635 -17.35 -33.84 10.44
N ASN A 636 -17.76 -35.00 10.97
CA ASN A 636 -18.73 -35.06 12.06
C ASN A 636 -18.17 -34.52 13.38
N LEU A 637 -16.89 -34.77 13.68
CA LEU A 637 -16.22 -34.21 14.85
C LEU A 637 -16.10 -32.69 14.72
N ARG A 638 -15.74 -32.18 13.53
CA ARG A 638 -15.64 -30.75 13.23
C ARG A 638 -16.95 -29.98 13.43
N LYS A 639 -18.11 -30.61 13.19
CA LYS A 639 -19.42 -30.01 13.46
C LYS A 639 -19.70 -29.79 14.95
N ARG A 640 -19.00 -30.50 15.84
CA ARG A 640 -19.19 -30.44 17.30
C ARG A 640 -18.07 -29.68 17.99
N ILE A 641 -16.84 -29.91 17.55
CA ILE A 641 -15.61 -29.40 18.15
C ILE A 641 -14.74 -28.79 17.06
N ASN A 642 -14.44 -27.51 17.22
CA ASN A 642 -13.54 -26.79 16.31
C ASN A 642 -12.14 -27.40 16.34
N ILE A 643 -11.51 -27.54 15.17
CA ILE A 643 -10.15 -28.09 15.05
C ILE A 643 -9.17 -27.08 15.70
N PRO A 644 -8.44 -27.47 16.76
CA PRO A 644 -7.41 -26.63 17.35
C PRO A 644 -6.34 -26.27 16.31
N GLN A 645 -5.91 -25.00 16.29
CA GLN A 645 -5.01 -24.53 15.23
C GLN A 645 -3.72 -25.34 15.15
N GLN A 646 -3.15 -25.74 16.29
CA GLN A 646 -1.91 -26.53 16.34
C GLN A 646 -2.03 -27.88 15.63
N LEU A 647 -3.24 -28.40 15.48
CA LEU A 647 -3.53 -29.66 14.79
C LEU A 647 -3.98 -29.47 13.34
N HIS A 648 -4.18 -28.22 12.89
CA HIS A 648 -4.76 -27.93 11.58
C HIS A 648 -3.90 -28.48 10.43
N TYR A 649 -2.57 -28.41 10.55
CA TYR A 649 -1.67 -28.97 9.55
C TYR A 649 -1.81 -30.50 9.46
N LYS A 650 -1.81 -31.19 10.61
CA LYS A 650 -1.98 -32.64 10.68
C LYS A 650 -3.32 -33.06 10.09
N TYR A 651 -4.41 -32.37 10.47
CA TYR A 651 -5.73 -32.57 9.88
C TYR A 651 -5.72 -32.39 8.36
N LYS A 652 -5.15 -31.29 7.84
CA LYS A 652 -5.12 -31.01 6.39
C LYS A 652 -4.32 -32.03 5.61
N HIS A 653 -3.21 -32.51 6.19
CA HIS A 653 -2.42 -33.56 5.60
C HIS A 653 -3.21 -34.87 5.49
N LEU A 654 -3.85 -35.29 6.58
CA LEU A 654 -4.67 -36.51 6.62
C LEU A 654 -5.91 -36.41 5.73
N GLN A 655 -6.57 -35.24 5.70
CA GLN A 655 -7.66 -34.96 4.78
C GLN A 655 -7.23 -35.22 3.34
N LYS A 656 -6.11 -34.64 2.91
CA LYS A 656 -5.60 -34.82 1.54
C LYS A 656 -5.28 -36.29 1.25
N GLN A 657 -4.64 -36.99 2.19
CA GLN A 657 -4.38 -38.42 2.02
C GLN A 657 -5.65 -39.25 1.86
N SER A 658 -6.72 -38.91 2.59
CA SER A 658 -8.01 -39.57 2.44
C SER A 658 -8.72 -39.21 1.13
N GLU A 659 -8.62 -37.97 0.65
CA GLU A 659 -9.13 -37.57 -0.66
C GLU A 659 -8.43 -38.33 -1.80
N ASP A 660 -7.09 -38.50 -1.71
CA ASP A 660 -6.33 -39.33 -2.65
C ASP A 660 -6.74 -40.82 -2.56
N ALA A 661 -7.06 -41.31 -1.35
CA ALA A 661 -7.55 -42.68 -1.14
C ALA A 661 -8.94 -42.92 -1.75
N ILE A 662 -9.85 -41.95 -1.63
CA ILE A 662 -11.19 -41.99 -2.26
C ILE A 662 -11.04 -42.11 -3.77
N LYS A 663 -10.22 -41.25 -4.37
CA LYS A 663 -9.98 -41.28 -5.81
C LYS A 663 -9.46 -42.65 -6.27
N LYS A 664 -8.55 -43.25 -5.49
CA LYS A 664 -8.03 -44.59 -5.80
C LYS A 664 -9.10 -45.70 -5.68
N LEU A 665 -10.03 -45.57 -4.73
CA LEU A 665 -11.18 -46.48 -4.61
C LEU A 665 -12.13 -46.33 -5.80
N GLU A 666 -12.49 -45.10 -6.18
CA GLU A 666 -13.36 -44.81 -7.33
C GLU A 666 -12.74 -45.29 -8.65
N ASP A 667 -11.46 -45.01 -8.88
CA ASP A 667 -10.72 -45.49 -10.05
C ASP A 667 -10.71 -47.03 -10.11
N HIS A 668 -10.58 -47.68 -8.95
CA HIS A 668 -10.60 -49.13 -8.88
C HIS A 668 -11.99 -49.71 -9.19
N GLU A 669 -13.04 -49.17 -8.60
CA GLU A 669 -14.43 -49.58 -8.84
C GLU A 669 -14.81 -49.39 -10.32
N ASN A 670 -14.40 -48.27 -10.93
CA ASN A 670 -14.60 -48.03 -12.35
C ASN A 670 -13.92 -49.10 -13.22
N LYS A 671 -12.67 -49.45 -12.93
CA LYS A 671 -11.97 -50.52 -13.67
C LYS A 671 -12.65 -51.89 -13.50
N ILE A 672 -13.16 -52.21 -12.30
CA ILE A 672 -13.95 -53.44 -12.08
C ILE A 672 -15.20 -53.42 -12.95
N ASN A 673 -15.97 -52.31 -12.91
CA ASN A 673 -17.19 -52.16 -13.68
C ASN A 673 -16.96 -52.23 -15.19
N GLU A 674 -15.89 -51.63 -15.71
CA GLU A 674 -15.52 -51.74 -17.12
C GLU A 674 -15.18 -53.19 -17.52
N ALA A 675 -14.46 -53.91 -16.67
CA ALA A 675 -14.12 -55.31 -16.89
C ALA A 675 -15.36 -56.20 -16.86
N LEU A 676 -16.27 -55.99 -15.90
CA LEU A 676 -17.54 -56.70 -15.80
C LEU A 676 -18.49 -56.37 -16.96
N GLU A 677 -18.57 -55.11 -17.40
CA GLU A 677 -19.39 -54.74 -18.55
C GLU A 677 -18.92 -55.44 -19.84
N LYS A 678 -17.61 -55.66 -20.00
CA LYS A 678 -17.06 -56.49 -21.10
C LYS A 678 -17.48 -57.94 -20.96
N VAL A 679 -17.46 -58.50 -19.75
CA VAL A 679 -17.93 -59.86 -19.46
C VAL A 679 -19.41 -59.99 -19.80
N ASP A 680 -20.26 -59.09 -19.34
CA ASP A 680 -21.71 -59.10 -19.57
C ASP A 680 -22.06 -58.97 -21.05
N LYS A 681 -21.42 -58.02 -21.76
CA LYS A 681 -21.57 -57.89 -23.22
C LYS A 681 -21.12 -59.15 -23.95
N GLY A 682 -20.10 -59.83 -23.43
CA GLY A 682 -19.63 -61.12 -23.93
C GLY A 682 -20.66 -62.23 -23.73
N LEU A 683 -21.19 -62.36 -22.51
CA LEU A 683 -22.24 -63.33 -22.15
C LEU A 683 -23.49 -63.16 -23.02
N ALA A 684 -23.99 -61.93 -23.16
CA ALA A 684 -25.21 -61.62 -23.91
C ALA A 684 -25.11 -61.95 -25.41
N ARG A 685 -23.90 -61.89 -25.99
CA ARG A 685 -23.65 -62.10 -27.42
C ARG A 685 -22.98 -63.44 -27.74
N GLY A 686 -22.69 -64.27 -26.74
CA GLY A 686 -21.89 -65.48 -26.90
C GLY A 686 -20.44 -65.22 -27.35
N ASP A 687 -19.90 -64.03 -27.08
CA ASP A 687 -18.54 -63.61 -27.47
C ASP A 687 -17.56 -63.92 -26.34
N ILE A 688 -16.99 -65.13 -26.37
CA ILE A 688 -16.00 -65.60 -25.39
C ILE A 688 -14.73 -64.73 -25.40
N GLY A 689 -14.38 -64.10 -26.52
CA GLY A 689 -13.21 -63.21 -26.60
C GLY A 689 -13.34 -62.00 -25.67
N LYS A 690 -14.54 -61.44 -25.55
CA LYS A 690 -14.82 -60.34 -24.61
C LYS A 690 -14.83 -60.79 -23.16
N ILE A 691 -15.38 -61.97 -22.87
CA ILE A 691 -15.36 -62.57 -21.52
C ILE A 691 -13.91 -62.79 -21.07
N LEU A 692 -13.05 -63.31 -21.96
CA LEU A 692 -11.62 -63.50 -21.69
C LEU A 692 -10.89 -62.18 -21.45
N SER A 693 -11.21 -61.13 -22.22
CA SER A 693 -10.61 -59.80 -22.01
C SER A 693 -11.00 -59.19 -20.66
N GLY A 694 -12.30 -59.22 -20.31
CA GLY A 694 -12.75 -58.72 -19.00
C GLY A 694 -12.18 -59.54 -17.84
N GLY A 695 -12.12 -60.87 -17.97
CA GLY A 695 -11.50 -61.74 -16.98
C GLY A 695 -10.00 -61.50 -16.77
N ALA A 696 -9.26 -61.24 -17.85
CA ALA A 696 -7.84 -60.92 -17.78
C ALA A 696 -7.59 -59.57 -17.07
N GLU A 697 -8.41 -58.56 -17.36
CA GLU A 697 -8.37 -57.25 -16.70
C GLU A 697 -8.68 -57.35 -15.19
N LEU A 698 -9.61 -58.22 -14.78
CA LEU A 698 -9.85 -58.49 -13.35
C LEU A 698 -8.63 -59.15 -12.67
N ILE A 699 -7.88 -60.01 -13.39
CA ILE A 699 -6.63 -60.59 -12.87
C ILE A 699 -5.54 -59.52 -12.76
N ASP A 700 -5.41 -58.63 -13.74
CA ASP A 700 -4.49 -57.47 -13.65
C ASP A 700 -4.75 -56.64 -12.40
N LEU A 701 -6.02 -56.31 -12.15
CA LEU A 701 -6.43 -55.58 -10.95
C LEU A 701 -6.08 -56.33 -9.66
N LEU A 702 -6.31 -57.65 -9.63
CA LEU A 702 -5.96 -58.47 -8.48
C LEU A 702 -4.44 -58.52 -8.25
N GLU A 703 -3.63 -58.56 -9.30
CA GLU A 703 -2.16 -58.50 -9.23
C GLU A 703 -1.68 -57.14 -8.72
N GLU A 704 -2.25 -56.04 -9.23
CA GLU A 704 -2.01 -54.67 -8.73
C GLU A 704 -2.30 -54.58 -7.22
N MET A 705 -3.46 -55.08 -6.77
CA MET A 705 -3.83 -55.08 -5.35
C MET A 705 -2.90 -55.96 -4.51
N ASN A 706 -2.44 -57.10 -5.03
CA ASN A 706 -1.48 -57.97 -4.35
C ASN A 706 -0.11 -57.32 -4.16
N GLY A 707 0.26 -56.33 -4.99
CA GLY A 707 1.44 -55.50 -4.79
C GLY A 707 1.34 -54.57 -3.57
N GLU A 708 0.12 -54.29 -3.10
CA GLU A 708 -0.17 -53.34 -2.03
C GLU A 708 -1.15 -53.91 -0.98
N LYS A 709 -0.94 -55.16 -0.55
CA LYS A 709 -1.90 -55.90 0.31
C LYS A 709 -2.35 -55.16 1.58
N GLU A 710 -1.46 -54.39 2.21
CA GLU A 710 -1.76 -53.67 3.45
C GLU A 710 -2.75 -52.51 3.27
N VAL A 711 -3.01 -52.11 2.02
CA VAL A 711 -3.79 -50.92 1.65
C VAL A 711 -5.25 -51.27 1.31
N TRP A 712 -5.52 -52.53 0.92
CA TRP A 712 -6.84 -53.00 0.51
C TRP A 712 -7.52 -53.84 1.61
N ASP A 713 -8.86 -53.85 1.64
CA ASP A 713 -9.63 -54.71 2.54
C ASP A 713 -9.79 -56.13 1.96
N ASN A 714 -9.85 -57.14 2.84
CA ASN A 714 -10.03 -58.54 2.46
C ASN A 714 -11.33 -58.76 1.70
N LYS A 715 -12.40 -58.01 2.02
CA LYS A 715 -13.67 -58.10 1.28
C LYS A 715 -13.53 -57.71 -0.19
N GLN A 716 -12.67 -56.73 -0.49
CA GLN A 716 -12.43 -56.28 -1.87
C GLN A 716 -11.66 -57.36 -2.66
N PHE A 717 -10.73 -58.07 -2.00
CA PHE A 717 -10.11 -59.25 -2.59
C PHE A 717 -11.12 -60.37 -2.83
N GLU A 718 -12.03 -60.63 -1.89
CA GLU A 718 -13.06 -61.66 -2.04
C GLU A 718 -14.02 -61.35 -3.21
N GLU A 719 -14.41 -60.10 -3.38
CA GLU A 719 -15.27 -59.64 -4.47
C GLU A 719 -14.66 -59.93 -5.85
N ILE A 720 -13.41 -59.48 -6.09
CA ILE A 720 -12.74 -59.69 -7.37
C ILE A 720 -12.47 -61.17 -7.61
N ASN A 721 -12.07 -61.92 -6.58
CA ASN A 721 -11.91 -63.37 -6.70
C ASN A 721 -13.22 -64.08 -7.04
N GLY A 722 -14.35 -63.62 -6.48
CA GLY A 722 -15.70 -64.06 -6.83
C GLY A 722 -16.00 -63.83 -8.30
N ASN A 723 -15.80 -62.60 -8.78
CA ASN A 723 -16.00 -62.21 -10.18
C ASN A 723 -15.12 -63.03 -11.14
N ILE A 724 -13.83 -63.21 -10.81
CA ILE A 724 -12.92 -64.05 -11.61
C ILE A 724 -13.40 -65.50 -11.65
N LYS A 725 -13.90 -66.05 -10.53
CA LYS A 725 -14.42 -67.42 -10.47
C LYS A 725 -15.65 -67.60 -11.35
N GLU A 726 -16.55 -66.62 -11.37
CA GLU A 726 -17.72 -66.62 -12.27
C GLU A 726 -17.31 -66.57 -13.73
N VAL A 727 -16.38 -65.66 -14.08
CA VAL A 727 -15.81 -65.57 -15.44
C VAL A 727 -15.18 -66.90 -15.87
N LYS A 728 -14.34 -67.51 -15.01
CA LYS A 728 -13.72 -68.82 -15.29
C LYS A 728 -14.77 -69.92 -15.47
N THR A 729 -15.86 -69.88 -14.72
CA THR A 729 -16.96 -70.86 -14.83
C THR A 729 -17.67 -70.72 -16.18
N SER A 730 -17.99 -69.49 -16.60
CA SER A 730 -18.61 -69.24 -17.91
C SER A 730 -17.72 -69.71 -19.07
N ILE A 731 -16.41 -69.44 -19.00
CA ILE A 731 -15.44 -69.91 -20.01
C ILE A 731 -15.40 -71.44 -20.03
N LYS A 732 -15.44 -72.12 -18.87
CA LYS A 732 -15.46 -73.60 -18.85
C LYS A 732 -16.66 -74.16 -19.61
N THR A 733 -17.85 -73.61 -19.38
CA THR A 733 -19.11 -74.09 -19.96
C THR A 733 -19.23 -73.79 -21.45
N ASN A 734 -18.88 -72.58 -21.88
CA ASN A 734 -19.28 -72.08 -23.20
C ASN A 734 -18.16 -72.10 -24.26
N PHE A 735 -16.91 -72.34 -23.85
CA PHE A 735 -15.75 -72.22 -24.75
C PHE A 735 -15.74 -73.23 -25.89
N GLU A 736 -16.04 -74.51 -25.64
CA GLU A 736 -15.98 -75.54 -26.69
C GLU A 736 -17.03 -75.30 -27.77
N GLN A 737 -18.24 -74.91 -27.36
CA GLN A 737 -19.30 -74.51 -28.26
C GLN A 737 -18.85 -73.32 -29.13
N TRP A 738 -18.30 -72.27 -28.51
CA TRP A 738 -17.81 -71.10 -29.24
C TRP A 738 -16.68 -71.46 -30.22
N VAL A 739 -15.70 -72.26 -29.82
CA VAL A 739 -14.60 -72.69 -30.70
C VAL A 739 -15.12 -73.50 -31.89
N SER A 740 -16.10 -74.39 -31.67
CA SER A 740 -16.71 -75.17 -32.76
C SER A 740 -17.46 -74.30 -33.78
N GLN A 741 -18.03 -73.18 -33.32
CA GLN A 741 -18.79 -72.23 -34.14
C GLN A 741 -17.91 -71.23 -34.89
N LEU A 742 -16.59 -71.19 -34.63
CA LEU A 742 -15.67 -70.36 -35.41
C LEU A 742 -15.66 -70.81 -36.87
N SER A 743 -15.95 -69.86 -37.76
CA SER A 743 -15.93 -70.01 -39.22
C SER A 743 -15.32 -68.76 -39.86
N VAL A 744 -14.69 -68.94 -41.02
CA VAL A 744 -14.05 -67.89 -41.82
C VAL A 744 -14.40 -68.16 -43.27
N ALA A 745 -14.58 -67.12 -44.08
CA ALA A 745 -14.99 -67.23 -45.47
C ALA A 745 -13.82 -67.02 -46.46
N SER A 746 -12.70 -66.45 -46.02
CA SER A 746 -11.54 -66.15 -46.88
C SER A 746 -10.19 -66.23 -46.15
N GLU A 747 -9.09 -66.31 -46.90
CA GLU A 747 -7.73 -66.29 -46.33
C GLU A 747 -7.41 -64.96 -45.59
N GLY A 748 -7.98 -63.83 -46.04
CA GLY A 748 -7.84 -62.55 -45.35
C GLY A 748 -8.49 -62.52 -43.96
N GLU A 749 -9.66 -63.17 -43.81
CA GLU A 749 -10.34 -63.30 -42.52
C GLU A 749 -9.62 -64.29 -41.57
N VAL A 750 -8.97 -65.32 -42.11
CA VAL A 750 -8.11 -66.23 -41.33
C VAL A 750 -6.97 -65.46 -40.66
N GLU A 751 -6.34 -64.53 -41.37
CA GLU A 751 -5.20 -63.78 -40.83
C GLU A 751 -5.63 -62.77 -39.75
N GLN A 752 -6.78 -62.11 -39.94
CA GLN A 752 -7.38 -61.27 -38.90
C GLN A 752 -7.78 -62.08 -37.66
N LEU A 753 -8.32 -63.29 -37.86
CA LEU A 753 -8.67 -64.18 -36.75
C LEU A 753 -7.41 -64.59 -35.97
N LYS A 754 -6.32 -65.00 -36.64
CA LYS A 754 -5.04 -65.32 -35.98
C LYS A 754 -4.53 -64.16 -35.13
N HIS A 755 -4.56 -62.93 -35.65
CA HIS A 755 -4.09 -61.76 -34.92
C HIS A 755 -4.95 -61.45 -33.68
N LYS A 756 -6.28 -61.62 -33.75
CA LYS A 756 -7.17 -61.52 -32.58
C LYS A 756 -6.93 -62.66 -31.58
N THR A 757 -6.60 -63.85 -32.08
CA THR A 757 -6.37 -65.06 -31.28
C THR A 757 -5.10 -64.96 -30.45
N LEU A 758 -4.05 -64.26 -30.89
CA LEU A 758 -2.86 -64.02 -30.08
C LEU A 758 -3.21 -63.36 -28.72
N LYS A 759 -4.09 -62.36 -28.73
CA LYS A 759 -4.56 -61.72 -27.50
C LYS A 759 -5.45 -62.65 -26.67
N THR A 760 -6.33 -63.41 -27.33
CA THR A 760 -7.19 -64.41 -26.69
C THR A 760 -6.39 -65.53 -26.02
N ALA A 761 -5.29 -65.97 -26.63
CA ALA A 761 -4.38 -66.99 -26.11
C ALA A 761 -3.67 -66.52 -24.84
N LEU A 762 -3.11 -65.30 -24.85
CA LEU A 762 -2.52 -64.69 -23.66
C LEU A 762 -3.54 -64.55 -22.51
N ASN A 763 -4.78 -64.16 -22.83
CA ASN A 763 -5.84 -64.07 -21.83
C ASN A 763 -6.24 -65.45 -21.27
N LEU A 764 -6.26 -66.50 -22.11
CA LEU A 764 -6.51 -67.88 -21.68
C LEU A 764 -5.41 -68.39 -20.75
N GLU A 765 -4.15 -68.13 -21.08
CA GLU A 765 -3.00 -68.46 -20.24
C GLU A 765 -3.12 -67.78 -18.87
N LYS A 766 -3.37 -66.46 -18.87
CA LYS A 766 -3.55 -65.67 -17.65
C LYS A 766 -4.71 -66.16 -16.78
N LEU A 767 -5.81 -66.59 -17.40
CA LEU A 767 -6.96 -67.16 -16.70
C LEU A 767 -6.76 -68.63 -16.27
N GLY A 768 -5.65 -69.26 -16.64
CA GLY A 768 -5.28 -70.62 -16.26
C GLY A 768 -5.94 -71.71 -17.11
N PHE A 769 -6.11 -71.47 -18.41
CA PHE A 769 -6.70 -72.40 -19.37
C PHE A 769 -5.78 -72.76 -20.56
N PRO A 770 -4.57 -73.29 -20.33
CA PRO A 770 -3.62 -73.63 -21.41
C PRO A 770 -4.16 -74.72 -22.36
N GLU A 771 -4.90 -75.71 -21.83
CA GLU A 771 -5.51 -76.77 -22.66
C GLU A 771 -6.54 -76.23 -23.66
N LYS A 772 -7.27 -75.17 -23.30
CA LYS A 772 -8.24 -74.51 -24.17
C LYS A 772 -7.56 -73.67 -25.25
N GLN A 773 -6.35 -73.16 -25.00
CA GLN A 773 -5.52 -72.51 -26.02
C GLN A 773 -5.09 -73.51 -27.11
N GLU A 774 -4.63 -74.71 -26.72
CA GLU A 774 -4.30 -75.77 -27.69
C GLU A 774 -5.49 -76.15 -28.57
N LEU A 775 -6.70 -76.20 -27.99
CA LEU A 775 -7.93 -76.49 -28.73
C LEU A 775 -8.26 -75.39 -29.76
N LEU A 776 -8.07 -74.13 -29.39
CA LEU A 776 -8.26 -72.98 -30.27
C LEU A 776 -7.25 -72.96 -31.42
N ASP A 777 -5.97 -73.21 -31.13
CA ASP A 777 -4.91 -73.31 -32.13
C ASP A 777 -5.15 -74.47 -33.10
N LYS A 778 -5.59 -75.63 -32.59
CA LYS A 778 -5.95 -76.78 -33.42
C LYS A 778 -7.12 -76.44 -34.37
N ARG A 779 -8.14 -75.73 -33.89
CA ARG A 779 -9.29 -75.31 -34.70
C ARG A 779 -8.88 -74.30 -35.77
N ILE A 780 -8.05 -73.30 -35.45
CA ILE A 780 -7.57 -72.30 -36.42
C ILE A 780 -6.68 -72.94 -37.48
N ASN A 781 -5.81 -73.87 -37.09
CA ASN A 781 -5.01 -74.64 -38.03
C ASN A 781 -5.88 -75.48 -38.97
N GLN A 782 -6.99 -76.01 -38.48
CA GLN A 782 -7.96 -76.74 -39.31
C GLN A 782 -8.69 -75.80 -40.27
N LEU A 783 -9.22 -74.66 -39.81
CA LEU A 783 -9.85 -73.64 -40.66
C LEU A 783 -8.90 -73.11 -41.74
N THR A 784 -7.63 -72.89 -41.40
CA THR A 784 -6.58 -72.48 -42.36
C THR A 784 -6.37 -73.54 -43.44
N LYS A 785 -6.33 -74.82 -43.06
CA LYS A 785 -6.21 -75.93 -44.02
C LYS A 785 -7.43 -76.04 -44.90
N ASP A 786 -8.62 -75.84 -44.34
CA ASP A 786 -9.89 -75.96 -45.08
C ASP A 786 -10.07 -74.80 -46.08
N ILE A 787 -9.76 -73.55 -45.71
CA ILE A 787 -9.78 -72.40 -46.63
C ILE A 787 -8.76 -72.55 -47.76
N ARG A 788 -7.52 -72.91 -47.45
CA ARG A 788 -6.48 -73.15 -48.49
C ARG A 788 -6.88 -74.25 -49.47
N ARG A 789 -7.62 -75.27 -49.00
CA ARG A 789 -8.15 -76.32 -49.86
C ARG A 789 -9.26 -75.79 -50.77
N ILE A 790 -10.20 -75.01 -50.24
CA ILE A 790 -11.28 -74.38 -51.02
C ILE A 790 -10.69 -73.47 -52.11
N GLU A 791 -9.72 -72.61 -51.76
CA GLU A 791 -9.05 -71.73 -52.72
C GLU A 791 -8.26 -72.51 -53.79
N ASN A 792 -7.59 -73.60 -53.41
CA ASN A 792 -6.91 -74.46 -54.37
C ASN A 792 -7.88 -75.14 -55.34
N ILE A 793 -9.04 -75.61 -54.85
CA ILE A 793 -10.10 -76.19 -55.69
C ILE A 793 -10.65 -75.13 -56.65
N ASN A 794 -10.97 -73.93 -56.15
CA ASN A 794 -11.46 -72.82 -56.98
C ASN A 794 -10.44 -72.42 -58.07
N ARG A 795 -9.14 -72.41 -57.75
CA ARG A 795 -8.07 -72.17 -58.72
C ARG A 795 -7.97 -73.28 -59.78
N ILE A 796 -8.16 -74.55 -59.41
CA ILE A 796 -8.18 -75.68 -60.35
C ILE A 796 -9.39 -75.57 -61.29
N VAL A 797 -10.58 -75.30 -60.75
CA VAL A 797 -11.81 -75.07 -61.54
C VAL A 797 -11.61 -73.92 -62.53
N PHE A 798 -11.01 -72.81 -62.07
CA PHE A 798 -10.68 -71.68 -62.94
C PHE A 798 -9.72 -72.08 -64.07
N ASN A 799 -8.66 -72.81 -63.76
CA ASN A 799 -7.69 -73.28 -64.76
C ASN A 799 -8.31 -74.22 -65.79
N ILE A 800 -9.20 -75.12 -65.37
CA ILE A 800 -9.93 -76.02 -66.27
C ILE A 800 -10.84 -75.23 -67.21
N LYS A 801 -11.67 -74.32 -66.66
CA LYS A 801 -12.54 -73.45 -67.47
C LYS A 801 -11.73 -72.64 -68.48
N ASN A 802 -10.56 -72.13 -68.09
CA ASN A 802 -9.67 -71.37 -68.97
C ASN A 802 -9.02 -72.25 -70.06
N MET A 803 -8.59 -73.47 -69.72
CA MET A 803 -8.02 -74.41 -70.69
C MET A 803 -9.04 -74.81 -71.77
N VAL A 804 -10.26 -75.17 -71.37
CA VAL A 804 -11.32 -75.57 -72.30
C VAL A 804 -11.74 -74.41 -73.19
N LYS A 805 -11.77 -73.18 -72.66
CA LYS A 805 -12.16 -71.99 -73.43
C LYS A 805 -11.07 -71.51 -74.39
N SER A 806 -9.79 -71.63 -74.02
CA SER A 806 -8.67 -71.08 -74.80
C SER A 806 -8.18 -71.99 -75.92
N ASN A 807 -8.54 -73.27 -75.92
CA ASN A 807 -8.11 -74.24 -76.92
C ASN A 807 -9.29 -74.69 -77.78
N THR A 808 -9.25 -74.44 -79.09
CA THR A 808 -10.30 -74.85 -80.04
C THR A 808 -9.77 -75.96 -80.94
N ILE A 809 -10.48 -77.08 -80.99
CA ILE A 809 -10.11 -78.23 -81.83
C ILE A 809 -10.58 -77.96 -83.26
N THR A 810 -9.62 -77.87 -84.18
CA THR A 810 -9.85 -77.69 -85.63
C THR A 810 -9.16 -78.80 -86.43
N ASP A 811 -9.46 -78.92 -87.73
CA ASP A 811 -8.86 -79.94 -88.60
C ASP A 811 -7.35 -79.80 -88.83
N ASN A 812 -6.74 -78.69 -88.40
CA ASN A 812 -5.29 -78.46 -88.45
C ASN A 812 -4.59 -78.71 -87.10
N THR A 813 -5.32 -79.20 -86.10
CA THR A 813 -4.75 -79.44 -84.76
C THR A 813 -3.86 -80.67 -84.79
N THR A 814 -2.53 -80.49 -84.69
CA THR A 814 -1.60 -81.60 -84.82
C THR A 814 -1.85 -82.73 -83.81
N PHE A 815 -1.53 -83.96 -84.20
CA PHE A 815 -1.67 -85.14 -83.34
C PHE A 815 -0.86 -85.02 -82.04
N SER A 816 0.30 -84.36 -82.09
CA SER A 816 1.12 -84.08 -80.91
C SER A 816 0.44 -83.10 -79.94
N THR A 817 -0.22 -82.06 -80.47
CA THR A 817 -0.98 -81.10 -79.66
C THR A 817 -2.20 -81.75 -79.02
N LEU A 818 -2.94 -82.58 -79.76
CA LEU A 818 -4.08 -83.32 -79.21
C LEU A 818 -3.65 -84.28 -78.08
N ASN A 819 -2.49 -84.95 -78.20
CA ASN A 819 -1.96 -85.77 -77.12
C ASN A 819 -1.57 -84.95 -75.89
N SER A 820 -0.92 -83.81 -76.08
CA SER A 820 -0.57 -82.91 -74.98
C SER A 820 -1.80 -82.42 -74.23
N TRP A 821 -2.88 -82.06 -74.96
CA TRP A 821 -4.14 -81.67 -74.33
C TRP A 821 -4.84 -82.83 -73.63
N ILE A 822 -4.82 -84.05 -74.18
CA ILE A 822 -5.36 -85.24 -73.49
C ILE A 822 -4.56 -85.56 -72.22
N GLU A 823 -3.23 -85.46 -72.24
CA GLU A 823 -2.42 -85.64 -71.04
C GLU A 823 -2.69 -84.55 -69.99
N GLN A 824 -2.93 -83.31 -70.42
CA GLN A 824 -3.31 -82.22 -69.52
C GLN A 824 -4.71 -82.42 -68.93
N THR A 825 -5.69 -82.86 -69.72
CA THR A 825 -7.03 -83.19 -69.20
C THR A 825 -6.97 -84.37 -68.23
N GLU A 826 -6.16 -85.39 -68.51
CA GLU A 826 -5.94 -86.52 -67.58
C GLU A 826 -5.28 -86.09 -66.27
N LYS A 827 -4.32 -85.16 -66.31
CA LYS A 827 -3.75 -84.57 -65.10
C LYS A 827 -4.78 -83.78 -64.30
N PHE A 828 -5.63 -83.00 -64.96
CA PHE A 828 -6.72 -82.28 -64.28
C PHE A 828 -7.80 -83.21 -63.72
N GLU A 829 -8.15 -84.30 -64.44
CA GLU A 829 -9.07 -85.34 -63.96
C GLU A 829 -8.52 -86.08 -62.73
N GLN A 830 -7.23 -86.45 -62.74
CA GLN A 830 -6.58 -87.06 -61.58
C GLN A 830 -6.54 -86.10 -60.39
N THR A 831 -6.26 -84.82 -60.64
CA THR A 831 -6.19 -83.80 -59.59
C THR A 831 -7.58 -83.51 -59.00
N LEU A 832 -8.63 -83.46 -59.84
CA LEU A 832 -10.02 -83.34 -59.39
C LEU A 832 -10.49 -84.58 -58.60
N LYS A 833 -10.18 -85.79 -59.05
CA LYS A 833 -10.51 -87.03 -58.32
C LYS A 833 -9.82 -87.10 -56.95
N LEU A 834 -8.58 -86.66 -56.85
CA LEU A 834 -7.86 -86.56 -55.58
C LEU A 834 -8.47 -85.49 -54.66
N ALA A 835 -9.09 -84.46 -55.21
CA ALA A 835 -9.84 -83.45 -54.45
C ALA A 835 -11.23 -83.96 -54.00
N GLU A 836 -11.95 -84.71 -54.85
CA GLU A 836 -13.27 -85.31 -54.56
C GLU A 836 -13.22 -86.38 -53.46
N GLN A 837 -12.17 -87.20 -53.39
CA GLN A 837 -12.03 -88.25 -52.37
C GLN A 837 -11.90 -87.72 -50.93
N LYS A 838 -11.74 -86.40 -50.73
CA LYS A 838 -11.52 -85.79 -49.42
C LYS A 838 -12.53 -84.69 -49.04
N VAL A 839 -13.51 -84.39 -49.89
CA VAL A 839 -14.53 -83.35 -49.64
C VAL A 839 -15.90 -83.82 -50.16
N SER A 840 -16.89 -83.92 -49.27
CA SER A 840 -18.27 -84.34 -49.58
C SER A 840 -19.13 -83.22 -50.20
N ILE A 841 -18.53 -82.29 -50.96
CA ILE A 841 -19.24 -81.16 -51.55
C ILE A 841 -18.74 -80.97 -52.97
N LEU A 842 -19.48 -81.54 -53.93
CA LEU A 842 -19.44 -81.11 -55.32
C LEU A 842 -20.23 -79.81 -55.40
N ASP A 843 -19.54 -78.67 -55.35
CA ASP A 843 -20.17 -77.42 -55.74
C ASP A 843 -20.51 -77.50 -57.24
N THR A 844 -21.61 -76.89 -57.66
CA THR A 844 -22.11 -76.87 -59.04
C THR A 844 -21.01 -76.50 -60.04
N ASP A 845 -20.12 -75.58 -59.66
CA ASP A 845 -19.00 -75.12 -60.48
C ASP A 845 -17.90 -76.18 -60.71
N THR A 846 -17.63 -77.03 -59.72
CA THR A 846 -16.71 -78.17 -59.83
C THR A 846 -17.27 -79.25 -60.77
N GLY A 847 -18.56 -79.57 -60.64
CA GLY A 847 -19.25 -80.52 -61.50
C GLY A 847 -19.35 -80.03 -62.95
N ASP A 848 -19.53 -78.73 -63.16
CA ASP A 848 -19.52 -78.11 -64.49
C ASP A 848 -18.13 -78.14 -65.13
N ALA A 849 -17.08 -77.86 -64.37
CA ALA A 849 -15.71 -77.94 -64.86
C ALA A 849 -15.30 -79.37 -65.25
N ALA A 850 -15.66 -80.37 -64.44
CA ALA A 850 -15.40 -81.78 -64.75
C ALA A 850 -16.12 -82.21 -66.06
N ARG A 851 -17.40 -81.86 -66.22
CA ARG A 851 -18.16 -82.16 -67.44
C ARG A 851 -17.60 -81.46 -68.68
N ALA A 852 -17.15 -80.21 -68.53
CA ALA A 852 -16.53 -79.47 -69.63
C ALA A 852 -15.19 -80.10 -70.05
N LEU A 853 -14.39 -80.54 -69.08
CA LEU A 853 -13.11 -81.21 -69.30
C LEU A 853 -13.29 -82.56 -70.02
N GLU A 854 -14.28 -83.36 -69.59
CA GLU A 854 -14.57 -84.67 -70.20
C GLU A 854 -15.07 -84.54 -71.64
N LYS A 855 -15.97 -83.57 -71.90
CA LYS A 855 -16.40 -83.24 -73.28
C LYS A 855 -15.22 -82.81 -74.16
N PHE A 856 -14.33 -81.96 -73.63
CA PHE A 856 -13.15 -81.50 -74.37
C PHE A 856 -12.18 -82.66 -74.69
N LYS A 857 -11.99 -83.59 -73.73
CA LYS A 857 -11.19 -84.81 -73.92
C LYS A 857 -11.80 -85.73 -74.98
N GLN A 858 -13.11 -85.95 -74.96
CA GLN A 858 -13.82 -86.74 -75.98
C GLN A 858 -13.64 -86.13 -77.37
N ALA A 859 -13.84 -84.82 -77.52
CA ALA A 859 -13.64 -84.12 -78.79
C ALA A 859 -12.20 -84.26 -79.31
N CYS A 860 -11.19 -84.23 -78.43
CA CYS A 860 -9.80 -84.49 -78.82
C CYS A 860 -9.60 -85.93 -79.32
N GLN A 861 -10.22 -86.92 -78.67
CA GLN A 861 -10.12 -88.33 -79.03
C GLN A 861 -10.85 -88.65 -80.34
N GLU A 862 -11.99 -88.02 -80.60
CA GLU A 862 -12.71 -88.12 -81.87
C GLU A 862 -11.87 -87.59 -83.03
N GLN A 863 -11.26 -86.41 -82.88
CA GLN A 863 -10.38 -85.85 -83.91
C GLN A 863 -9.13 -86.73 -84.13
N LYS A 864 -8.58 -87.28 -83.06
CA LYS A 864 -7.47 -88.25 -83.13
C LYS A 864 -7.87 -89.54 -83.86
N SER A 865 -9.10 -89.99 -83.69
CA SER A 865 -9.65 -91.16 -84.39
C SER A 865 -9.86 -90.87 -85.88
N LYS A 866 -10.34 -89.67 -86.24
CA LYS A 866 -10.38 -89.20 -87.63
C LYS A 866 -9.00 -89.18 -88.28
N TYR A 867 -7.95 -88.73 -87.58
CA TYR A 867 -6.58 -88.80 -88.11
C TYR A 867 -6.08 -90.23 -88.29
N LYS A 868 -6.37 -91.14 -87.34
CA LYS A 868 -6.03 -92.57 -87.50
C LYS A 868 -6.77 -93.20 -88.67
N GLU A 869 -8.02 -92.81 -88.92
CA GLU A 869 -8.81 -93.29 -90.04
C GLU A 869 -8.32 -92.73 -91.39
N ARG A 870 -7.95 -91.43 -91.44
CA ARG A 870 -7.25 -90.81 -92.58
C ARG A 870 -5.92 -91.51 -92.88
N MET A 871 -5.09 -91.71 -91.87
CA MET A 871 -3.79 -92.39 -91.99
C MET A 871 -3.95 -93.85 -92.43
N ARG A 872 -4.99 -94.56 -91.95
CA ARG A 872 -5.31 -95.91 -92.40
C ARG A 872 -5.73 -95.95 -93.88
N LYS A 873 -6.48 -94.95 -94.37
CA LYS A 873 -6.80 -94.80 -95.80
C LYS A 873 -5.56 -94.52 -96.68
N ILE A 874 -4.52 -93.85 -96.15
CA ILE A 874 -3.24 -93.63 -96.84
C ILE A 874 -2.42 -94.94 -96.95
N PHE A 875 -2.45 -95.81 -95.93
CA PHE A 875 -1.68 -97.08 -95.93
C PHE A 875 -2.34 -98.23 -96.70
N ASP A 876 -3.66 -98.17 -96.98
CA ASP A 876 -4.41 -99.21 -97.72
C ASP A 876 -4.53 -98.93 -99.24
N ILE A 877 -3.56 -98.21 -99.82
CA ILE A 877 -3.51 -97.98 -101.28
C ILE A 877 -3.03 -99.26 -101.98
N GLN A 878 -3.96 -100.09 -102.42
CA GLN A 878 -3.65 -101.35 -103.12
C GLN A 878 -3.67 -101.26 -104.66
N ASN A 879 -4.03 -100.12 -105.26
CA ASN A 879 -3.90 -99.90 -106.72
C ASN A 879 -3.77 -98.41 -107.07
N LEU A 880 -2.63 -98.02 -107.62
CA LEU A 880 -2.41 -96.72 -108.27
C LEU A 880 -2.62 -96.90 -109.78
N SER A 881 -3.88 -96.83 -110.23
CA SER A 881 -4.23 -97.08 -111.63
C SER A 881 -4.27 -95.82 -112.52
N ASP A 882 -4.01 -94.62 -111.98
CA ASP A 882 -3.93 -93.38 -112.77
C ASP A 882 -3.02 -92.31 -112.13
N SER A 883 -2.35 -91.54 -112.98
CA SER A 883 -1.45 -90.42 -112.62
C SER A 883 -2.14 -89.28 -111.85
N SER A 884 -3.46 -89.17 -111.95
CA SER A 884 -4.31 -88.24 -111.19
C SER A 884 -4.42 -88.62 -109.70
N HIS A 885 -4.39 -89.92 -109.36
CA HIS A 885 -4.45 -90.42 -107.98
C HIS A 885 -3.17 -90.10 -107.19
N ILE A 886 -2.02 -89.98 -107.87
CA ILE A 886 -0.75 -89.63 -107.21
C ILE A 886 -0.76 -88.17 -106.73
N GLY A 887 -1.47 -87.27 -107.42
CA GLY A 887 -1.62 -85.87 -107.02
C GLY A 887 -2.43 -85.69 -105.73
N PHE A 888 -3.58 -86.36 -105.62
CA PHE A 888 -4.46 -86.32 -104.43
C PHE A 888 -3.75 -86.82 -103.17
N TRP A 889 -3.03 -87.95 -103.27
CA TRP A 889 -2.29 -88.50 -102.12
C TRP A 889 -1.04 -87.69 -101.75
N ARG A 890 -0.49 -86.89 -102.67
CA ARG A 890 0.61 -85.97 -102.37
C ARG A 890 0.18 -84.81 -101.49
N GLU A 891 -1.04 -84.30 -101.68
CA GLU A 891 -1.61 -83.25 -100.82
C GLU A 891 -2.04 -83.80 -99.45
N GLU A 892 -2.59 -85.02 -99.37
CA GLU A 892 -2.95 -85.67 -98.08
C GLU A 892 -1.76 -86.16 -97.24
N ILE A 893 -0.57 -86.34 -97.82
CA ILE A 893 0.66 -86.67 -97.04
C ILE A 893 1.36 -85.39 -96.53
N ALA A 894 1.11 -84.24 -97.15
CA ALA A 894 1.73 -82.96 -96.80
C ALA A 894 0.94 -82.14 -95.75
N ALA A 895 -0.31 -82.53 -95.46
CA ALA A 895 -1.14 -82.00 -94.37
C ALA A 895 -1.14 -82.97 -93.17
#